data_AF-A0A9E3QP56-F1
#
_entry.id   AF-A0A9E3QP56-F1
#
_cell.length_a   1.000
_cell.length_b   1.000
_cell.length_c   1.000
_cell.angle_alpha   90.00
_cell.angle_beta   90.00
_cell.angle_gamma   90.00
#
_symmetry.space_group_name_H-M   'P 1'
#
loop_
_entity.id
_entity.type
_entity.pdbx_description
1 polymer ?
#
loop_
_entity_poly.entity_id
_entity_poly.type
_entity_poly.pdbx_seq_one_letter_code
_entity_poly.pdbx_strand_id
1 'polypeptide(L)'
;YCGIHYFDSPAYPEEYRGTLFLGNIHGNCINNDFLVRNGATYVAKARPDFLTANDAWFMPVVQKTGPDGCLYILDWYDRYHCYQDANRDPAGIDRLKGRLYRVRYRGTPRRWGFDLAREDDSGLLKLLASPNVYDRDIAQRLLVERNHPEARPALEALILDPTAPRKARMHALWALVGTGTLDPACHKRLLDHDDPAFRAWGVRAAGNKKQVEPAIREKISAMAQDASPDVRLQVAIAARKIEGLDPIPLLYEVLSASADDPLIPQIVWQNLHPLLEEKADALLARIERADLKTERGALVILPRVVERLLSRKDPDPAPIARLVALLAHGRSGDPDAARQCLATIAAKIQTGEVAGDRLARLRARLGPVLAQTLSGPDEGPLALDAALLAASWKDRSALGALARRLESRRLDEPTRFRILDALIAAGEPGVFDAVARWLRDPEGSTPEFRGRLLAALGRLDDPRVAELVLAHYPRLEPELQPRAIELLTQRPAWARALLAAVKDKAIPASAININQLRKLQASKDAEVVQLARATLGTAREGRDPNRDAVLRRMREHLRKNPGDPIAGRSVFQKLCAQCHKIYGEGQDVGPDLTSNGRASFEQLLSNIFDPNLVIGPGYQAMTVATTDGRVLTGLIAEDSPQRLVLKVQGGKVETIPRAEVEEAKLSPLSLMPEDLETQLTLPEWSDLFAFLTLDRPPGDPSAKLLPGTRAPSPRQTTDPAQFGSLLDEFAPGFTTRAVGAGGLAILAEYRGRAGVLRTHPVDRNTPCILRAQAAIPEGKTTRLALDVSHDPRGDWELVVKANGRALRTVTIGPETATRNGWAEITVDLTEFAGHRVSLE
;
A
#
# COMPACT_ATOMS: atom_id res chain seq x y z
N TYR A 1 -12.96 17.72 -7.07
CA TYR A 1 -11.95 18.60 -6.45
C TYR A 1 -12.11 20.00 -6.98
N CYS A 2 -12.12 20.95 -6.06
CA CYS A 2 -12.41 22.35 -6.28
C CYS A 2 -11.09 23.13 -6.43
N GLY A 3 -11.13 24.31 -7.07
CA GLY A 3 -9.92 24.97 -7.58
C GLY A 3 -8.86 25.25 -6.51
N ILE A 4 -7.58 25.10 -6.86
CA ILE A 4 -6.44 25.49 -6.01
C ILE A 4 -6.18 26.99 -6.19
N HIS A 5 -6.10 27.74 -5.09
CA HIS A 5 -5.82 29.19 -5.13
C HIS A 5 -4.56 29.56 -4.35
N TYR A 6 -3.59 30.18 -5.02
CA TYR A 6 -2.43 30.76 -4.35
C TYR A 6 -2.82 32.10 -3.72
N PHE A 7 -2.73 32.17 -2.40
CA PHE A 7 -3.13 33.35 -1.64
C PHE A 7 -1.92 34.14 -1.14
N ASP A 8 -1.76 35.36 -1.65
CA ASP A 8 -0.70 36.29 -1.26
C ASP A 8 -1.25 37.72 -1.28
N SER A 9 -1.66 38.19 -0.10
CA SER A 9 -2.31 39.49 0.06
C SER A 9 -1.87 40.18 1.36
N PRO A 10 -1.51 41.49 1.30
CA PRO A 10 -1.16 42.26 2.48
C PRO A 10 -2.33 42.48 3.44
N ALA A 11 -3.57 42.23 3.01
CA ALA A 11 -4.76 42.36 3.84
C ALA A 11 -4.82 41.35 5.01
N TYR A 12 -3.99 40.30 4.98
CA TYR A 12 -3.90 39.26 6.00
C TYR A 12 -2.52 39.25 6.65
N PRO A 13 -2.34 38.70 7.86
CA PRO A 13 -1.02 38.45 8.44
C PRO A 13 -0.14 37.55 7.55
N GLU A 14 1.17 37.63 7.75
CA GLU A 14 2.17 36.90 6.96
C GLU A 14 1.96 35.38 7.00
N GLU A 15 1.47 34.82 8.10
CA GLU A 15 1.22 33.38 8.27
C GLU A 15 0.21 32.78 7.26
N TYR A 16 -0.67 33.61 6.69
CA TYR A 16 -1.65 33.20 5.67
C TYR A 16 -1.17 33.47 4.23
N ARG A 17 -0.07 34.21 4.04
CA ARG A 17 0.41 34.61 2.72
C ARG A 17 1.35 33.54 2.14
N GLY A 18 1.40 33.46 0.82
CA GLY A 18 2.25 32.51 0.10
C GLY A 18 1.82 31.05 0.27
N THR A 19 0.54 30.82 0.54
CA THR A 19 -0.03 29.48 0.77
C THR A 19 -1.05 29.13 -0.30
N LEU A 20 -1.40 27.86 -0.39
CA LEU A 20 -2.46 27.34 -1.25
C LEU A 20 -3.71 27.10 -0.41
N PHE A 21 -4.83 27.69 -0.84
CA PHE A 21 -6.15 27.34 -0.31
C PHE A 21 -6.87 26.42 -1.28
N LEU A 22 -7.42 25.33 -0.73
CA LEU A 22 -8.13 24.30 -1.48
C LEU A 22 -9.49 24.06 -0.84
N GLY A 23 -10.55 24.19 -1.64
CA GLY A 23 -11.88 23.81 -1.22
C GLY A 23 -12.04 22.29 -1.10
N ASN A 24 -12.33 21.82 0.11
CA ASN A 24 -12.58 20.41 0.40
C ASN A 24 -14.06 20.17 0.64
N ILE A 25 -14.73 19.72 -0.41
CA ILE A 25 -16.17 19.45 -0.38
C ILE A 25 -16.52 18.29 0.55
N HIS A 26 -15.66 17.29 0.73
CA HIS A 26 -15.93 16.17 1.63
C HIS A 26 -15.65 16.52 3.10
N GLY A 27 -14.69 17.39 3.34
CA GLY A 27 -14.32 17.88 4.67
C GLY A 27 -15.14 19.08 5.14
N ASN A 28 -16.00 19.66 4.29
CA ASN A 28 -16.70 20.93 4.52
C ASN A 28 -15.72 22.03 5.00
N CYS A 29 -14.52 22.09 4.41
CA CYS A 29 -13.46 22.97 4.88
C CYS A 29 -12.66 23.60 3.73
N ILE A 30 -11.83 24.59 4.09
CA ILE A 30 -10.79 25.13 3.22
C ILE A 30 -9.46 24.64 3.77
N ASN A 31 -8.83 23.68 3.09
CA ASN A 31 -7.49 23.25 3.44
C ASN A 31 -6.48 24.37 3.12
N ASN A 32 -5.38 24.37 3.87
CA ASN A 32 -4.30 25.34 3.74
C ASN A 32 -2.97 24.58 3.66
N ASP A 33 -2.28 24.70 2.53
CA ASP A 33 -0.99 24.05 2.32
C ASP A 33 0.09 25.09 2.00
N PHE A 34 1.32 24.84 2.42
CA PHE A 34 2.47 25.59 1.92
C PHE A 34 3.34 24.71 1.02
N LEU A 35 3.95 25.32 0.01
CA LEU A 35 4.78 24.62 -0.97
C LEU A 35 6.23 24.60 -0.54
N VAL A 36 6.83 23.40 -0.49
CA VAL A 36 8.26 23.19 -0.33
C VAL A 36 8.84 22.69 -1.63
N ARG A 37 9.94 23.30 -2.08
CA ARG A 37 10.59 22.91 -3.32
C ARG A 37 11.18 21.51 -3.25
N ASN A 38 10.99 20.70 -4.29
CA ASN A 38 11.58 19.37 -4.45
C ASN A 38 11.97 19.15 -5.91
N GLY A 39 13.25 19.30 -6.26
CA GLY A 39 13.69 19.23 -7.65
C GLY A 39 12.96 20.24 -8.54
N ALA A 40 12.43 19.79 -9.68
CA ALA A 40 11.63 20.55 -10.64
C ALA A 40 10.14 20.68 -10.25
N THR A 41 9.75 20.21 -9.06
CA THR A 41 8.37 20.25 -8.56
C THR A 41 8.31 20.76 -7.12
N TYR A 42 7.13 20.64 -6.50
CA TYR A 42 6.86 21.03 -5.13
C TYR A 42 6.18 19.90 -4.36
N VAL A 43 6.46 19.84 -3.06
CA VAL A 43 5.71 19.05 -2.09
C VAL A 43 4.85 20.01 -1.28
N ALA A 44 3.53 19.78 -1.29
CA ALA A 44 2.60 20.50 -0.43
C ALA A 44 2.69 19.92 1.00
N LYS A 45 2.81 20.81 2.00
CA LYS A 45 2.77 20.45 3.41
C LYS A 45 1.54 21.10 4.05
N ALA A 46 0.71 20.27 4.66
CA ALA A 46 -0.51 20.70 5.32
C ALA A 46 -0.23 21.65 6.49
N ARG A 47 -1.11 22.63 6.65
CA ARG A 47 -1.29 23.47 7.83
C ARG A 47 -2.69 23.24 8.39
N PRO A 48 -3.00 23.76 9.59
CA PRO A 48 -4.39 23.80 10.04
C PRO A 48 -5.29 24.41 8.96
N ASP A 49 -6.46 23.80 8.77
CA ASP A 49 -7.47 24.27 7.83
C ASP A 49 -7.73 25.77 8.06
N PHE A 50 -7.85 26.53 6.97
CA PHE A 50 -8.15 27.95 7.04
C PHE A 50 -9.52 28.19 7.67
N LEU A 51 -10.50 27.34 7.34
CA LEU A 51 -11.79 27.26 8.03
C LEU A 51 -12.40 25.87 7.87
N THR A 52 -13.23 25.47 8.84
CA THR A 52 -14.11 24.30 8.79
C THR A 52 -15.53 24.77 9.07
N ALA A 53 -16.46 24.45 8.18
CA ALA A 53 -17.86 24.84 8.33
C ALA A 53 -18.61 23.88 9.26
N ASN A 54 -19.51 24.43 10.07
CA ASN A 54 -20.48 23.68 10.87
C ASN A 54 -21.76 23.34 10.06
N ASP A 55 -21.60 23.14 8.75
CA ASP A 55 -22.68 22.99 7.79
C ASP A 55 -22.29 21.89 6.80
N ALA A 56 -23.03 20.79 6.83
CA ALA A 56 -22.72 19.60 6.03
C ALA A 56 -22.92 19.81 4.52
N TRP A 57 -23.59 20.89 4.12
CA TRP A 57 -23.86 21.23 2.72
C TRP A 57 -22.92 22.32 2.20
N PHE A 58 -21.94 22.75 3.02
CA PHE A 58 -20.92 23.69 2.57
C PHE A 58 -19.99 23.03 1.55
N MET A 59 -20.03 23.51 0.32
CA MET A 59 -19.30 22.99 -0.84
C MET A 59 -18.44 24.09 -1.45
N PRO A 60 -17.26 24.38 -0.89
CA PRO A 60 -16.40 25.44 -1.37
C PRO A 60 -15.77 25.07 -2.71
N VAL A 61 -16.34 25.56 -3.81
CA VAL A 61 -15.94 25.18 -5.17
C VAL A 61 -14.83 26.05 -5.75
N VAL A 62 -14.73 27.31 -5.34
CA VAL A 62 -13.72 28.25 -5.84
C VAL A 62 -13.27 29.21 -4.74
N GLN A 63 -11.98 29.53 -4.74
CA GLN A 63 -11.38 30.58 -3.92
C GLN A 63 -10.68 31.60 -4.83
N LYS A 64 -10.81 32.90 -4.53
CA LYS A 64 -10.15 33.99 -5.26
C LYS A 64 -9.75 35.14 -4.34
N THR A 65 -8.65 35.82 -4.66
CA THR A 65 -8.30 37.10 -4.04
C THR A 65 -9.07 38.22 -4.72
N GLY A 66 -9.75 39.05 -3.94
CA GLY A 66 -10.48 40.20 -4.43
C GLY A 66 -9.62 41.46 -4.63
N PRO A 67 -10.22 42.51 -5.21
CA PRO A 67 -9.57 43.83 -5.44
C PRO A 67 -9.19 44.57 -4.14
N ASP A 68 -9.81 44.20 -3.03
CA ASP A 68 -9.53 44.67 -1.68
C ASP A 68 -8.54 43.75 -0.92
N GLY A 69 -7.97 42.76 -1.63
CA GLY A 69 -7.05 41.78 -1.06
C GLY A 69 -7.72 40.73 -0.18
N CYS A 70 -9.05 40.73 -0.06
CA CYS A 70 -9.79 39.76 0.76
C CYS A 70 -9.95 38.41 0.05
N LEU A 71 -10.08 37.31 0.80
CA LEU A 71 -10.39 35.99 0.23
C LEU A 71 -11.89 35.88 -0.03
N TYR A 72 -12.26 35.55 -1.26
CA TYR A 72 -13.62 35.24 -1.67
C TYR A 72 -13.77 33.74 -1.87
N ILE A 73 -14.84 33.18 -1.34
CA ILE A 73 -15.16 31.75 -1.44
C ILE A 73 -16.52 31.60 -2.07
N LEU A 74 -16.56 30.92 -3.21
CA LEU A 74 -17.80 30.48 -3.84
C LEU A 74 -18.17 29.11 -3.29
N ASP A 75 -19.34 29.04 -2.69
CA ASP A 75 -19.94 27.83 -2.15
C ASP A 75 -21.16 27.45 -2.99
N TRP A 76 -21.10 26.28 -3.63
CA TRP A 76 -22.20 25.77 -4.45
C TRP A 76 -23.44 25.44 -3.59
N TYR A 77 -23.26 25.09 -2.32
CA TYR A 77 -24.30 24.71 -1.37
C TYR A 77 -25.28 23.64 -1.87
N ASP A 78 -24.91 22.36 -1.72
CA ASP A 78 -25.74 21.21 -2.11
C ASP A 78 -25.67 20.09 -1.06
N ARG A 79 -26.65 19.17 -1.10
CA ARG A 79 -26.70 18.01 -0.22
C ARG A 79 -25.75 16.90 -0.64
N TYR A 80 -25.42 16.82 -1.93
CA TYR A 80 -24.67 15.71 -2.52
C TYR A 80 -23.35 16.16 -3.13
N HIS A 81 -22.23 15.72 -2.52
CA HIS A 81 -20.89 16.05 -2.99
C HIS A 81 -20.45 15.29 -4.24
N CYS A 82 -21.12 14.18 -4.53
CA CYS A 82 -20.78 13.20 -5.54
C CYS A 82 -21.96 12.90 -6.45
N TYR A 83 -21.67 12.64 -7.73
CA TYR A 83 -22.70 12.35 -8.73
C TYR A 83 -23.44 11.03 -8.43
N GLN A 84 -22.83 10.09 -7.70
CA GLN A 84 -23.44 8.82 -7.34
C GLN A 84 -24.63 9.03 -6.40
N ASP A 85 -24.48 9.88 -5.38
CA ASP A 85 -25.54 10.19 -4.42
C ASP A 85 -26.65 11.01 -5.09
N ALA A 86 -26.24 11.98 -5.92
CA ALA A 86 -27.14 12.77 -6.75
C ALA A 86 -27.94 11.90 -7.75
N ASN A 87 -27.35 10.84 -8.30
CA ASN A 87 -28.06 9.90 -9.18
C ASN A 87 -29.02 8.97 -8.42
N ARG A 88 -28.66 8.60 -7.18
CA ARG A 88 -29.50 7.77 -6.31
C ARG A 88 -30.73 8.53 -5.83
N ASP A 89 -30.58 9.82 -5.53
CA ASP A 89 -31.68 10.71 -5.18
C ASP A 89 -31.58 12.05 -5.94
N PRO A 90 -32.05 12.08 -7.21
CA PRO A 90 -32.01 13.31 -8.01
C PRO A 90 -32.86 14.45 -7.43
N ALA A 91 -33.88 14.12 -6.63
CA ALA A 91 -34.77 15.10 -6.03
C ALA A 91 -34.13 15.85 -4.85
N GLY A 92 -33.09 15.28 -4.23
CA GLY A 92 -32.35 15.93 -3.14
C GLY A 92 -31.25 16.91 -3.59
N ILE A 93 -31.02 17.07 -4.91
CA ILE A 93 -30.08 18.04 -5.47
C ILE A 93 -30.68 19.45 -5.38
N ASP A 94 -30.01 20.38 -4.69
CA ASP A 94 -30.41 21.80 -4.65
C ASP A 94 -29.59 22.61 -5.66
N ARG A 95 -30.19 22.95 -6.81
CA ARG A 95 -29.56 23.74 -7.87
C ARG A 95 -29.83 25.25 -7.78
N LEU A 96 -30.59 25.68 -6.78
CA LEU A 96 -31.09 27.06 -6.72
C LEU A 96 -30.31 27.92 -5.73
N LYS A 97 -29.57 27.30 -4.82
CA LYS A 97 -28.84 27.99 -3.75
C LYS A 97 -27.35 27.99 -4.04
N GLY A 98 -26.69 28.96 -3.43
CA GLY A 98 -25.25 29.17 -3.49
C GLY A 98 -24.90 30.35 -2.61
N ARG A 99 -23.67 30.39 -2.10
CA ARG A 99 -23.21 31.44 -1.18
C ARG A 99 -21.88 31.99 -1.67
N LEU A 100 -21.73 33.31 -1.56
CA LEU A 100 -20.45 33.99 -1.80
C LEU A 100 -19.97 34.60 -0.48
N TYR A 101 -18.91 34.03 0.08
CA TYR A 101 -18.29 34.55 1.28
C TYR A 101 -17.17 35.52 0.90
N ARG A 102 -17.13 36.67 1.57
CA ARG A 102 -15.96 37.54 1.64
C ARG A 102 -15.36 37.42 3.03
N VAL A 103 -14.27 36.68 3.15
CA VAL A 103 -13.52 36.57 4.41
C VAL A 103 -12.63 37.79 4.54
N ARG A 104 -12.63 38.44 5.70
CA ARG A 104 -11.82 39.65 5.96
C ARG A 104 -11.05 39.52 7.25
N TYR A 105 -9.81 39.97 7.27
CA TYR A 105 -9.02 40.08 8.50
C TYR A 105 -9.28 41.45 9.16
N ARG A 106 -9.46 41.50 10.50
CA ARG A 106 -9.55 42.72 11.33
C ARG A 106 -10.17 43.97 10.67
N GLY A 107 -11.35 43.81 10.07
CA GLY A 107 -12.11 44.96 9.54
C GLY A 107 -11.62 45.53 8.20
N THR A 108 -10.73 44.86 7.45
CA THR A 108 -10.20 45.36 6.16
C THR A 108 -11.32 45.95 5.27
N PRO A 109 -11.20 47.23 4.87
CA PRO A 109 -12.25 47.95 4.16
C PRO A 109 -12.47 47.37 2.76
N ARG A 110 -13.66 47.59 2.20
CA ARG A 110 -13.93 47.28 0.80
C ARG A 110 -13.30 48.34 -0.09
N ARG A 111 -12.81 47.93 -1.26
CA ARG A 111 -12.41 48.82 -2.35
C ARG A 111 -13.58 48.93 -3.33
N TRP A 112 -14.14 50.13 -3.45
CA TRP A 112 -15.24 50.43 -4.38
C TRP A 112 -14.73 51.27 -5.56
N GLY A 113 -15.47 51.24 -6.68
CA GLY A 113 -15.27 52.19 -7.79
C GLY A 113 -13.95 52.05 -8.56
N PHE A 114 -13.33 50.86 -8.57
CA PHE A 114 -12.13 50.61 -9.38
C PHE A 114 -12.54 50.04 -10.75
N ASP A 115 -11.91 50.54 -11.82
CA ASP A 115 -12.05 50.01 -13.18
C ASP A 115 -10.68 50.02 -13.86
N LEU A 116 -9.94 48.93 -13.70
CA LEU A 116 -8.59 48.81 -14.27
C LEU A 116 -8.60 48.81 -15.81
N ALA A 117 -9.75 48.56 -16.45
CA ALA A 117 -9.83 48.62 -17.91
C ALA A 117 -9.74 50.06 -18.45
N ARG A 118 -9.96 51.07 -17.59
CA ARG A 118 -9.80 52.50 -17.91
C ARG A 118 -8.38 53.02 -17.69
N GLU A 119 -7.53 52.27 -17.00
CA GLU A 119 -6.12 52.64 -16.81
C GLU A 119 -5.38 52.62 -18.15
N ASP A 120 -4.46 53.55 -18.39
CA ASP A 120 -3.56 53.48 -19.54
C ASP A 120 -2.44 52.45 -19.30
N ASP A 121 -1.65 52.15 -20.33
CA ASP A 121 -0.62 51.11 -20.20
C ASP A 121 0.48 51.50 -19.20
N SER A 122 0.75 52.80 -19.01
CA SER A 122 1.68 53.28 -17.98
C SER A 122 1.18 52.98 -16.57
N GLY A 123 -0.12 53.19 -16.32
CA GLY A 123 -0.82 52.80 -15.10
C GLY A 123 -0.78 51.29 -14.87
N LEU A 124 -1.12 50.50 -15.89
CA LEU A 124 -1.07 49.04 -15.82
C LEU A 124 0.35 48.51 -15.52
N LEU A 125 1.39 49.09 -16.13
CA LEU A 125 2.78 48.74 -15.86
C LEU A 125 3.16 48.94 -14.39
N LYS A 126 2.73 50.05 -13.77
CA LYS A 126 2.96 50.30 -12.34
C LYS A 126 2.25 49.26 -11.46
N LEU A 127 1.05 48.83 -11.87
CA LEU A 127 0.27 47.84 -11.12
C LEU A 127 0.89 46.44 -11.13
N LEU A 128 1.81 46.11 -12.05
CA LEU A 128 2.57 44.86 -12.00
C LEU A 128 3.42 44.73 -10.73
N ALA A 129 3.75 45.85 -10.07
CA ALA A 129 4.45 45.88 -8.78
C ALA A 129 3.51 45.92 -7.56
N SER A 130 2.18 45.93 -7.76
CA SER A 130 1.22 46.02 -6.66
C SER A 130 1.43 44.89 -5.64
N PRO A 131 1.34 45.16 -4.33
CA PRO A 131 1.40 44.10 -3.33
C PRO A 131 0.17 43.18 -3.38
N ASN A 132 -0.96 43.62 -3.95
CA ASN A 132 -2.14 42.78 -4.14
C ASN A 132 -2.04 41.99 -5.45
N VAL A 133 -2.10 40.66 -5.36
CA VAL A 133 -2.06 39.77 -6.55
C VAL A 133 -3.17 40.05 -7.55
N TYR A 134 -4.34 40.50 -7.08
CA TYR A 134 -5.45 40.86 -7.98
C TYR A 134 -5.04 41.94 -8.98
N ASP A 135 -4.41 43.03 -8.51
CA ASP A 135 -4.03 44.14 -9.40
C ASP A 135 -2.98 43.68 -10.42
N ARG A 136 -2.01 42.85 -9.99
CA ARG A 136 -0.97 42.32 -10.89
C ARG A 136 -1.56 41.41 -11.97
N ASP A 137 -2.43 40.48 -11.58
CA ASP A 137 -3.07 39.53 -12.50
C ASP A 137 -3.94 40.24 -13.52
N ILE A 138 -4.75 41.21 -13.08
CA ILE A 138 -5.62 41.97 -13.98
C ILE A 138 -4.80 42.90 -14.88
N ALA A 139 -3.78 43.58 -14.35
CA ALA A 139 -2.91 44.43 -15.16
C ALA A 139 -2.15 43.63 -16.22
N GLN A 140 -1.59 42.47 -15.86
CA GLN A 140 -0.97 41.57 -16.82
C GLN A 140 -1.98 41.13 -17.89
N ARG A 141 -3.18 40.68 -17.50
CA ARG A 141 -4.21 40.26 -18.45
C ARG A 141 -4.54 41.37 -19.44
N LEU A 142 -4.80 42.58 -18.95
CA LEU A 142 -5.15 43.73 -19.80
C LEU A 142 -4.00 44.12 -20.73
N LEU A 143 -2.75 44.09 -20.26
CA LEU A 143 -1.58 44.35 -21.12
C LEU A 143 -1.45 43.30 -22.24
N VAL A 144 -1.73 42.03 -21.94
CA VAL A 144 -1.76 40.94 -22.95
C VAL A 144 -2.90 41.13 -23.94
N GLU A 145 -4.11 41.43 -23.46
CA GLU A 145 -5.30 41.64 -24.29
C GLU A 145 -5.16 42.86 -25.22
N ARG A 146 -4.55 43.95 -24.73
CA ARG A 146 -4.28 45.16 -25.51
C ARG A 146 -3.15 44.97 -26.51
N ASN A 147 -2.05 44.35 -26.09
CA ASN A 147 -0.88 44.08 -26.92
C ASN A 147 -0.38 45.31 -27.71
N HIS A 148 -0.41 46.50 -27.09
CA HIS A 148 0.04 47.73 -27.74
C HIS A 148 1.57 47.68 -27.97
N PRO A 149 2.07 47.94 -29.19
CA PRO A 149 3.49 47.94 -29.48
C PRO A 149 4.32 48.88 -28.60
N GLU A 150 3.75 50.02 -28.22
CA GLU A 150 4.39 51.07 -27.43
C GLU A 150 4.70 50.64 -25.98
N ALA A 151 3.96 49.66 -25.45
CA ALA A 151 4.19 49.14 -24.10
C ALA A 151 5.38 48.15 -24.04
N ARG A 152 5.80 47.59 -25.18
CA ARG A 152 6.82 46.52 -25.24
C ARG A 152 8.19 46.95 -24.72
N PRO A 153 8.78 48.09 -25.15
CA PRO A 153 10.09 48.51 -24.64
C PRO A 153 10.08 48.72 -23.13
N ALA A 154 8.97 49.21 -22.57
CA ALA A 154 8.83 49.39 -21.13
C ALA A 154 8.73 48.05 -20.38
N LEU A 155 8.03 47.06 -20.93
CA LEU A 155 7.99 45.70 -20.38
C LEU A 155 9.38 45.04 -20.41
N GLU A 156 10.11 45.15 -21.53
CA GLU A 156 11.46 44.60 -21.67
C GLU A 156 12.45 45.26 -20.71
N ALA A 157 12.39 46.59 -20.58
CA ALA A 157 13.17 47.33 -19.60
C ALA A 157 12.85 46.86 -18.17
N LEU A 158 11.57 46.71 -17.83
CA LEU A 158 11.14 46.26 -16.50
C LEU A 158 11.62 44.84 -16.18
N ILE A 159 11.57 43.91 -17.14
CA ILE A 159 12.08 42.54 -16.95
C ILE A 159 13.56 42.54 -16.56
N LEU A 160 14.34 43.41 -17.20
CA LEU A 160 15.80 43.42 -17.13
C LEU A 160 16.36 44.39 -16.06
N ASP A 161 15.49 45.14 -15.39
CA ASP A 161 15.85 46.01 -14.27
C ASP A 161 16.09 45.18 -12.99
N PRO A 162 17.34 45.09 -12.48
CA PRO A 162 17.64 44.34 -11.27
C PRO A 162 17.09 44.99 -10.00
N THR A 163 16.72 46.28 -10.04
CA THR A 163 16.19 47.02 -8.89
C THR A 163 14.67 46.87 -8.75
N ALA A 164 13.98 46.48 -9.82
CA ALA A 164 12.54 46.28 -9.81
C ALA A 164 12.14 45.04 -8.97
N PRO A 165 10.99 45.07 -8.26
CA PRO A 165 10.52 43.92 -7.50
C PRO A 165 10.36 42.69 -8.38
N ARG A 166 10.90 41.55 -7.94
CA ARG A 166 10.87 40.29 -8.70
C ARG A 166 9.49 39.92 -9.24
N LYS A 167 8.41 40.14 -8.46
CA LYS A 167 7.03 39.89 -8.91
C LYS A 167 6.65 40.74 -10.13
N ALA A 168 6.98 42.03 -10.12
CA ALA A 168 6.73 42.93 -11.26
C ALA A 168 7.45 42.46 -12.52
N ARG A 169 8.72 42.10 -12.37
CA ARG A 169 9.56 41.58 -13.45
C ARG A 169 8.99 40.28 -14.05
N MET A 170 8.51 39.37 -13.21
CA MET A 170 7.87 38.13 -13.66
C MET A 170 6.53 38.38 -14.38
N HIS A 171 5.67 39.26 -13.85
CA HIS A 171 4.42 39.61 -14.52
C HIS A 171 4.64 40.33 -15.85
N ALA A 172 5.68 41.18 -15.95
CA ALA A 172 6.08 41.81 -17.20
C ALA A 172 6.56 40.76 -18.23
N LEU A 173 7.35 39.77 -17.79
CA LEU A 173 7.77 38.65 -18.64
C LEU A 173 6.57 37.85 -19.13
N TRP A 174 5.61 37.53 -18.25
CA TRP A 174 4.40 36.81 -18.63
C TRP A 174 3.52 37.60 -19.58
N ALA A 175 3.48 38.94 -19.46
CA ALA A 175 2.79 39.78 -20.41
C ALA A 175 3.41 39.67 -21.81
N LEU A 176 4.73 39.81 -21.95
CA LEU A 176 5.40 39.68 -23.25
C LEU A 176 5.26 38.27 -23.84
N VAL A 177 5.49 37.22 -23.05
CA VAL A 177 5.33 35.84 -23.51
C VAL A 177 3.88 35.56 -23.93
N GLY A 178 2.90 36.13 -23.23
CA GLY A 178 1.47 36.02 -23.57
C GLY A 178 1.11 36.61 -24.94
N THR A 179 1.83 37.64 -25.39
CA THR A 179 1.66 38.22 -26.74
C THR A 179 2.43 37.48 -27.85
N GLY A 180 3.12 36.39 -27.52
CA GLY A 180 3.78 35.49 -28.49
C GLY A 180 5.05 36.04 -29.14
N THR A 181 5.57 37.19 -28.71
CA THR A 181 6.67 37.89 -29.39
C THR A 181 7.65 38.44 -28.37
N LEU A 182 8.85 37.84 -28.32
CA LEU A 182 10.01 38.41 -27.63
C LEU A 182 11.01 38.91 -28.67
N ASP A 183 11.53 40.12 -28.45
CA ASP A 183 12.70 40.61 -29.16
C ASP A 183 13.89 39.65 -28.97
N PRO A 184 14.65 39.32 -30.03
CA PRO A 184 15.78 38.40 -29.94
C PRO A 184 16.89 38.82 -28.95
N ALA A 185 17.16 40.12 -28.79
CA ALA A 185 18.14 40.61 -27.83
C ALA A 185 17.62 40.44 -26.40
N CYS A 186 16.34 40.76 -26.15
CA CYS A 186 15.70 40.48 -24.86
C CYS A 186 15.70 38.96 -24.56
N HIS A 187 15.42 38.11 -25.55
CA HIS A 187 15.39 36.66 -25.39
C HIS A 187 16.76 36.10 -25.01
N LYS A 188 17.84 36.54 -25.68
CA LYS A 188 19.21 36.15 -25.31
C LYS A 188 19.53 36.52 -23.86
N ARG A 189 19.20 37.74 -23.44
CA ARG A 189 19.42 38.22 -22.06
C ARG A 189 18.63 37.40 -21.03
N LEU A 190 17.41 36.98 -21.34
CA LEU A 190 16.64 36.09 -20.46
C LEU A 190 17.32 34.73 -20.27
N LEU A 191 17.90 34.17 -21.33
CA LEU A 191 18.63 32.91 -21.25
C LEU A 191 19.97 33.05 -20.51
N ASP A 192 20.54 34.27 -20.38
CA ASP A 192 21.75 34.57 -19.58
C ASP A 192 21.43 34.98 -18.14
N HIS A 193 20.15 35.06 -17.77
CA HIS A 193 19.75 35.68 -16.52
C HIS A 193 20.18 34.87 -15.28
N ASP A 194 20.60 35.53 -14.19
CA ASP A 194 21.06 34.86 -12.97
C ASP A 194 19.95 34.05 -12.27
N ASP A 195 18.74 34.61 -12.20
CA ASP A 195 17.57 33.90 -11.67
C ASP A 195 17.08 32.82 -12.66
N PRO A 196 17.07 31.53 -12.25
CA PRO A 196 16.71 30.41 -13.10
C PRO A 196 15.26 30.45 -13.60
N ALA A 197 14.34 31.15 -12.93
CA ALA A 197 12.97 31.27 -13.41
C ALA A 197 12.92 32.03 -14.74
N PHE A 198 13.72 33.09 -14.90
CA PHE A 198 13.78 33.86 -16.15
C PHE A 198 14.41 33.02 -17.26
N ARG A 199 15.48 32.28 -16.97
CA ARG A 199 16.07 31.31 -17.91
C ARG A 199 15.06 30.26 -18.37
N ALA A 200 14.35 29.65 -17.44
CA ALA A 200 13.31 28.65 -17.71
C ALA A 200 12.19 29.22 -18.60
N TRP A 201 11.72 30.44 -18.31
CA TRP A 201 10.74 31.13 -19.15
C TRP A 201 11.29 31.51 -20.52
N GLY A 202 12.58 31.84 -20.64
CA GLY A 202 13.25 32.01 -21.93
C GLY A 202 13.21 30.73 -22.77
N VAL A 203 13.50 29.57 -22.18
CA VAL A 203 13.40 28.27 -22.87
C VAL A 203 11.94 27.98 -23.26
N ARG A 204 10.99 28.23 -22.36
CA ARG A 204 9.55 28.07 -22.63
C ARG A 204 9.07 28.95 -23.77
N ALA A 205 9.50 30.21 -23.81
CA ALA A 205 9.17 31.15 -24.88
C ALA A 205 9.68 30.65 -26.24
N ALA A 206 10.91 30.11 -26.29
CA ALA A 206 11.46 29.49 -27.50
C ALA A 206 10.62 28.29 -27.95
N GLY A 207 10.26 27.40 -27.02
CA GLY A 207 9.40 26.24 -27.32
C GLY A 207 8.01 26.63 -27.82
N ASN A 208 7.43 27.72 -27.30
CA ASN A 208 6.14 28.24 -27.77
C ASN A 208 6.25 28.86 -29.17
N LYS A 209 7.35 29.57 -29.46
CA LYS A 209 7.62 30.19 -30.76
C LYS A 209 7.97 29.17 -31.84
N LYS A 210 8.54 28.02 -31.46
CA LYS A 210 9.05 26.92 -32.31
C LYS A 210 10.25 27.30 -33.17
N GLN A 211 10.17 28.41 -33.90
CA GLN A 211 11.24 28.93 -34.75
C GLN A 211 11.98 30.05 -34.03
N VAL A 212 13.25 29.82 -33.75
CA VAL A 212 14.15 30.77 -33.08
C VAL A 212 15.49 30.84 -33.80
N GLU A 213 16.24 31.91 -33.56
CA GLU A 213 17.57 32.08 -34.15
C GLU A 213 18.51 30.92 -33.78
N PRO A 214 19.46 30.56 -34.66
CA PRO A 214 20.45 29.51 -34.38
C PRO A 214 21.17 29.68 -33.03
N ALA A 215 21.59 30.91 -32.71
CA ALA A 215 22.26 31.22 -31.44
C ALA A 215 21.39 30.95 -30.20
N ILE A 216 20.06 31.12 -30.30
CA ILE A 216 19.13 30.79 -29.22
C ILE A 216 19.01 29.26 -29.07
N ARG A 217 18.96 28.53 -30.19
CA ARG A 217 18.93 27.05 -30.18
C ARG A 217 20.18 26.47 -29.54
N GLU A 218 21.35 26.91 -29.96
CA GLU A 218 22.64 26.46 -29.41
C GLU A 218 22.71 26.66 -27.90
N LYS A 219 22.23 27.81 -27.43
CA LYS A 219 22.18 28.12 -26.01
C LYS A 219 21.22 27.22 -25.25
N ILE A 220 20.01 26.99 -25.77
CA ILE A 220 19.03 26.07 -25.16
C ILE A 220 19.58 24.65 -25.10
N SER A 221 20.34 24.21 -26.11
CA SER A 221 21.00 22.91 -26.08
C SER A 221 21.99 22.78 -24.92
N ALA A 222 22.80 23.82 -24.67
CA ALA A 222 23.73 23.84 -23.54
C ALA A 222 23.00 23.83 -22.17
N MET A 223 21.81 24.42 -22.09
CA MET A 223 21.01 24.48 -20.87
C MET A 223 20.41 23.13 -20.44
N ALA A 224 20.58 22.06 -21.22
CA ALA A 224 20.25 20.70 -20.76
C ALA A 224 21.01 20.30 -19.49
N GLN A 225 22.18 20.90 -19.27
CA GLN A 225 23.02 20.73 -18.08
C GLN A 225 22.95 21.92 -17.12
N ASP A 226 21.97 22.83 -17.26
CA ASP A 226 21.82 23.98 -16.36
C ASP A 226 21.69 23.50 -14.90
N ALA A 227 22.31 24.22 -13.96
CA ALA A 227 22.29 23.85 -12.54
C ALA A 227 20.86 23.77 -11.96
N SER A 228 19.92 24.55 -12.49
CA SER A 228 18.54 24.56 -12.02
C SER A 228 17.69 23.46 -12.67
N PRO A 229 17.00 22.63 -11.87
CA PRO A 229 16.07 21.63 -12.41
C PRO A 229 14.86 22.28 -13.12
N ASP A 230 14.47 23.52 -12.80
CA ASP A 230 13.42 24.23 -13.55
C ASP A 230 13.79 24.45 -15.01
N VAL A 231 15.05 24.82 -15.24
CA VAL A 231 15.55 25.09 -16.57
C VAL A 231 15.63 23.79 -17.36
N ARG A 232 16.22 22.74 -16.77
CA ARG A 232 16.31 21.41 -17.38
C ARG A 232 14.91 20.85 -17.71
N LEU A 233 13.93 21.04 -16.84
CA LEU A 233 12.53 20.68 -17.10
C LEU A 233 11.99 21.40 -18.34
N GLN A 234 12.19 22.72 -18.46
CA GLN A 234 11.73 23.47 -19.64
C GLN A 234 12.47 23.04 -20.92
N VAL A 235 13.76 22.69 -20.84
CA VAL A 235 14.52 22.13 -21.97
C VAL A 235 13.89 20.81 -22.43
N ALA A 236 13.58 19.88 -21.53
CA ALA A 236 12.89 18.64 -21.88
C ALA A 236 11.52 18.88 -22.54
N ILE A 237 10.75 19.86 -22.06
CA ILE A 237 9.45 20.24 -22.65
C ILE A 237 9.61 20.87 -24.04
N ALA A 238 10.67 21.67 -24.25
CA ALA A 238 10.91 22.39 -25.49
C ALA A 238 11.61 21.54 -26.56
N ALA A 239 12.27 20.44 -26.18
CA ALA A 239 13.11 19.61 -27.04
C ALA A 239 12.47 19.21 -28.38
N ARG A 240 11.16 18.90 -28.36
CA ARG A 240 10.40 18.50 -29.55
C ARG A 240 9.63 19.63 -30.23
N LYS A 241 9.60 20.81 -29.60
CA LYS A 241 8.83 21.96 -30.08
C LYS A 241 9.67 22.88 -30.96
N ILE A 242 10.97 22.97 -30.69
CA ILE A 242 11.87 23.89 -31.39
C ILE A 242 12.40 23.23 -32.67
N GLU A 243 12.19 23.90 -33.80
CA GLU A 243 12.65 23.42 -35.10
C GLU A 243 14.17 23.51 -35.24
N GLY A 244 14.79 22.42 -35.69
CA GLY A 244 16.24 22.32 -35.85
C GLY A 244 17.01 21.89 -34.60
N LEU A 245 16.33 21.60 -33.48
CA LEU A 245 16.95 20.88 -32.36
C LEU A 245 16.84 19.37 -32.57
N ASP A 246 17.90 18.63 -32.27
CA ASP A 246 17.83 17.17 -32.16
C ASP A 246 17.38 16.77 -30.75
N PRO A 247 16.14 16.25 -30.59
CA PRO A 247 15.60 15.96 -29.27
C PRO A 247 16.30 14.78 -28.58
N ILE A 248 16.90 13.83 -29.32
CA ILE A 248 17.49 12.62 -28.71
C ILE A 248 18.67 12.95 -27.79
N PRO A 249 19.76 13.60 -28.25
CA PRO A 249 20.86 13.95 -27.37
C PRO A 249 20.39 14.90 -26.26
N LEU A 250 19.50 15.84 -26.57
CA LEU A 250 19.02 16.82 -25.61
C LEU A 250 18.26 16.19 -24.43
N LEU A 251 17.29 15.30 -24.74
CA LEU A 251 16.52 14.59 -23.73
C LEU A 251 17.39 13.64 -22.91
N TYR A 252 18.39 13.03 -23.55
CA TYR A 252 19.36 12.19 -22.87
C TYR A 252 20.19 13.01 -21.85
N GLU A 253 20.74 14.17 -22.25
CA GLU A 253 21.52 15.04 -21.36
C GLU A 253 20.70 15.50 -20.15
N VAL A 254 19.46 15.96 -20.38
CA VAL A 254 18.56 16.38 -19.29
C VAL A 254 18.31 15.25 -18.30
N LEU A 255 18.12 14.03 -18.80
CA LEU A 255 17.89 12.86 -17.97
C LEU A 255 19.13 12.50 -17.14
N SER A 256 20.31 12.49 -17.77
CA SER A 256 21.57 12.22 -17.07
C SER A 256 21.82 13.22 -15.94
N ALA A 257 21.49 14.49 -16.14
CA ALA A 257 21.63 15.55 -15.13
C ALA A 257 20.49 15.58 -14.08
N SER A 258 19.45 14.76 -14.21
CA SER A 258 18.22 14.86 -13.41
C SER A 258 17.63 13.51 -13.01
N ALA A 259 18.48 12.49 -12.84
CA ALA A 259 18.09 11.13 -12.50
C ALA A 259 17.18 11.05 -11.26
N ASP A 260 17.58 11.77 -10.21
CA ASP A 260 16.93 11.76 -8.89
C ASP A 260 15.77 12.76 -8.79
N ASP A 261 15.50 13.51 -9.86
CA ASP A 261 14.39 14.44 -9.87
C ASP A 261 13.05 13.69 -9.95
N PRO A 262 12.04 14.03 -9.13
CA PRO A 262 10.77 13.32 -9.09
C PRO A 262 9.92 13.47 -10.36
N LEU A 263 10.14 14.53 -11.16
CA LEU A 263 9.30 14.88 -12.31
C LEU A 263 10.02 14.76 -13.65
N ILE A 264 11.27 15.23 -13.75
CA ILE A 264 12.00 15.34 -15.02
C ILE A 264 12.09 14.00 -15.78
N PRO A 265 12.43 12.85 -15.17
CA PRO A 265 12.49 11.58 -15.88
C PRO A 265 11.17 11.19 -16.55
N GLN A 266 10.03 11.53 -15.94
CA GLN A 266 8.71 11.28 -16.52
C GLN A 266 8.45 12.18 -17.73
N ILE A 267 8.80 13.47 -17.63
CA ILE A 267 8.64 14.43 -18.72
C ILE A 267 9.58 14.11 -19.89
N VAL A 268 10.82 13.70 -19.60
CA VAL A 268 11.75 13.18 -20.61
C VAL A 268 11.14 11.96 -21.30
N TRP A 269 10.62 10.99 -20.54
CA TRP A 269 9.98 9.81 -21.11
C TRP A 269 8.83 10.16 -22.06
N GLN A 270 7.92 11.04 -21.66
CA GLN A 270 6.79 11.52 -22.48
C GLN A 270 7.24 12.13 -23.82
N ASN A 271 8.41 12.77 -23.83
CA ASN A 271 8.97 13.33 -25.05
C ASN A 271 9.79 12.30 -25.85
N LEU A 272 10.47 11.37 -25.19
CA LEU A 272 11.35 10.39 -25.82
C LEU A 272 10.59 9.22 -26.46
N HIS A 273 9.60 8.64 -25.77
CA HIS A 273 8.97 7.39 -26.21
C HIS A 273 8.30 7.43 -27.60
N PRO A 274 7.76 8.55 -28.11
CA PRO A 274 7.22 8.60 -29.47
C PRO A 274 8.34 8.55 -30.52
N LEU A 275 9.49 9.16 -30.22
CA LEU A 275 10.66 9.19 -31.11
C LEU A 275 11.28 7.80 -31.26
N LEU A 276 11.09 6.92 -30.27
CA LEU A 276 11.56 5.54 -30.31
C LEU A 276 10.82 4.67 -31.33
N GLU A 277 9.86 5.15 -32.13
CA GLU A 277 9.40 4.37 -33.29
C GLU A 277 10.47 4.38 -34.39
N GLU A 278 11.08 5.54 -34.65
CA GLU A 278 11.96 5.77 -35.81
C GLU A 278 13.43 6.00 -35.42
N LYS A 279 13.69 6.54 -34.22
CA LYS A 279 15.01 7.05 -33.81
C LYS A 279 15.66 6.27 -32.66
N ALA A 280 15.32 5.00 -32.46
CA ALA A 280 15.92 4.22 -31.37
C ALA A 280 17.43 4.01 -31.55
N ASP A 281 17.91 3.83 -32.77
CA ASP A 281 19.35 3.68 -33.03
C ASP A 281 20.14 4.93 -32.64
N ALA A 282 19.56 6.13 -32.78
CA ALA A 282 20.20 7.36 -32.35
C ALA A 282 20.33 7.41 -30.82
N LEU A 283 19.31 6.97 -30.08
CA LEU A 283 19.38 6.87 -28.63
C LEU A 283 20.43 5.84 -28.20
N LEU A 284 20.43 4.65 -28.81
CA LEU A 284 21.40 3.61 -28.49
C LEU A 284 22.83 4.05 -28.78
N ALA A 285 23.08 4.73 -29.90
CA ALA A 285 24.38 5.29 -30.21
C ALA A 285 24.85 6.33 -29.16
N ARG A 286 23.92 7.09 -28.55
CA ARG A 286 24.25 8.00 -27.44
C ARG A 286 24.57 7.23 -26.15
N ILE A 287 23.82 6.18 -25.84
CA ILE A 287 24.04 5.32 -24.67
C ILE A 287 25.37 4.56 -24.79
N GLU A 288 25.71 4.05 -25.98
CA GLU A 288 26.97 3.33 -26.25
C GLU A 288 28.22 4.19 -26.02
N ARG A 289 28.10 5.51 -26.20
CA ARG A 289 29.17 6.48 -25.94
C ARG A 289 29.21 6.97 -24.51
N ALA A 290 28.17 6.69 -23.73
CA ALA A 290 28.04 7.14 -22.35
C ALA A 290 28.84 6.27 -21.39
N ASP A 291 29.30 6.86 -20.30
CA ASP A 291 29.77 6.09 -19.15
C ASP A 291 28.61 5.89 -18.16
N LEU A 292 27.88 4.77 -18.28
CA LEU A 292 26.69 4.53 -17.47
C LEU A 292 26.96 4.37 -15.96
N LYS A 293 28.23 4.28 -15.56
CA LYS A 293 28.63 4.33 -14.13
C LYS A 293 28.49 5.73 -13.55
N THR A 294 28.73 6.76 -14.35
CA THR A 294 28.62 8.17 -13.96
C THR A 294 27.29 8.78 -14.44
N GLU A 295 26.83 8.42 -15.64
CA GLU A 295 25.58 8.89 -16.24
C GLU A 295 24.38 7.99 -15.88
N ARG A 296 24.14 7.77 -14.58
CA ARG A 296 23.15 6.79 -14.10
C ARG A 296 21.69 7.16 -14.45
N GLY A 297 21.41 8.40 -14.81
CA GLY A 297 20.05 8.86 -15.12
C GLY A 297 19.39 8.11 -16.29
N ALA A 298 20.19 7.73 -17.29
CA ALA A 298 19.69 6.95 -18.42
C ALA A 298 19.16 5.57 -17.99
N LEU A 299 19.73 4.96 -16.95
CA LEU A 299 19.40 3.61 -16.48
C LEU A 299 17.92 3.50 -16.07
N VAL A 300 17.36 4.56 -15.47
CA VAL A 300 15.98 4.59 -14.94
C VAL A 300 14.92 4.34 -16.03
N ILE A 301 15.23 4.68 -17.28
CA ILE A 301 14.28 4.54 -18.39
C ILE A 301 14.53 3.32 -19.28
N LEU A 302 15.67 2.64 -19.16
CA LEU A 302 16.05 1.55 -20.10
C LEU A 302 15.05 0.39 -20.13
N PRO A 303 14.47 -0.07 -19.01
CA PRO A 303 13.42 -1.09 -19.06
C PRO A 303 12.19 -0.64 -19.85
N ARG A 304 11.83 0.65 -19.76
CA ARG A 304 10.73 1.24 -20.54
C ARG A 304 11.09 1.37 -22.01
N VAL A 305 12.35 1.68 -22.33
CA VAL A 305 12.86 1.67 -23.71
C VAL A 305 12.68 0.28 -24.31
N VAL A 306 13.10 -0.78 -23.60
CA VAL A 306 12.91 -2.18 -24.06
C VAL A 306 11.43 -2.50 -24.28
N GLU A 307 10.56 -2.16 -23.32
CA GLU A 307 9.12 -2.34 -23.48
C GLU A 307 8.56 -1.63 -24.71
N ARG A 308 8.96 -0.36 -24.92
CA ARG A 308 8.53 0.44 -26.06
C ARG A 308 9.00 -0.12 -27.39
N LEU A 309 10.22 -0.66 -27.45
CA LEU A 309 10.79 -1.30 -28.64
C LEU A 309 10.09 -2.62 -28.99
N LEU A 310 9.76 -3.43 -27.98
CA LEU A 310 8.97 -4.65 -28.16
C LEU A 310 7.55 -4.35 -28.65
N SER A 311 7.00 -3.21 -28.26
CA SER A 311 5.63 -2.78 -28.59
C SER A 311 5.51 -2.03 -29.93
N ARG A 312 6.58 -1.93 -30.72
CA ARG A 312 6.55 -1.35 -32.07
C ARG A 312 5.66 -2.15 -33.01
N LYS A 313 5.18 -1.51 -34.10
CA LYS A 313 4.34 -2.18 -35.10
C LYS A 313 5.07 -3.37 -35.75
N ASP A 314 6.34 -3.15 -36.12
CA ASP A 314 7.27 -4.21 -36.50
C ASP A 314 8.53 -4.12 -35.63
N PRO A 315 8.63 -4.93 -34.55
CA PRO A 315 9.76 -4.85 -33.64
C PRO A 315 11.00 -5.48 -34.28
N ASP A 316 12.00 -4.64 -34.58
CA ASP A 316 13.38 -5.09 -34.82
C ASP A 316 14.05 -5.42 -33.47
N PRO A 317 14.46 -6.68 -33.23
CA PRO A 317 15.14 -7.06 -32.00
C PRO A 317 16.61 -6.62 -31.92
N ALA A 318 17.22 -6.12 -33.00
CA ALA A 318 18.63 -5.72 -32.98
C ALA A 318 18.94 -4.59 -31.97
N PRO A 319 18.16 -3.49 -31.90
CA PRO A 319 18.28 -2.50 -30.83
C PRO A 319 18.24 -3.08 -29.41
N ILE A 320 17.34 -4.04 -29.16
CA ILE A 320 17.17 -4.67 -27.85
C ILE A 320 18.39 -5.52 -27.50
N ALA A 321 18.85 -6.35 -28.44
CA ALA A 321 20.02 -7.20 -28.24
C ALA A 321 21.29 -6.38 -28.01
N ARG A 322 21.48 -5.28 -28.75
CA ARG A 322 22.59 -4.32 -28.55
C ARG A 322 22.55 -3.71 -27.15
N LEU A 323 21.38 -3.22 -26.71
CA LEU A 323 21.22 -2.62 -25.39
C LEU A 323 21.52 -3.63 -24.27
N VAL A 324 20.98 -4.84 -24.35
CA VAL A 324 21.24 -5.89 -23.35
C VAL A 324 22.72 -6.27 -23.34
N ALA A 325 23.36 -6.41 -24.51
CA ALA A 325 24.78 -6.71 -24.60
C ALA A 325 25.65 -5.60 -23.99
N LEU A 326 25.31 -4.33 -24.23
CA LEU A 326 25.99 -3.18 -23.63
C LEU A 326 25.87 -3.19 -22.11
N LEU A 327 24.68 -3.45 -21.57
CA LEU A 327 24.45 -3.46 -20.13
C LEU A 327 25.08 -4.68 -19.45
N ALA A 328 25.05 -5.85 -20.08
CA ALA A 328 25.55 -7.10 -19.51
C ALA A 328 27.07 -7.26 -19.63
N HIS A 329 27.65 -6.87 -20.76
CA HIS A 329 29.05 -7.16 -21.13
C HIS A 329 29.88 -5.93 -21.44
N GLY A 330 29.28 -4.74 -21.47
CA GLY A 330 30.00 -3.49 -21.73
C GLY A 330 30.92 -3.09 -20.57
N ARG A 331 32.01 -2.37 -20.88
CA ARG A 331 32.98 -1.89 -19.88
C ARG A 331 32.35 -1.00 -18.79
N SER A 332 31.32 -0.25 -19.18
CA SER A 332 30.49 0.59 -18.31
C SER A 332 29.08 0.03 -18.15
N GLY A 333 28.89 -1.28 -18.31
CA GLY A 333 27.59 -1.93 -18.12
C GLY A 333 27.07 -1.83 -16.68
N ASP A 334 25.76 -1.97 -16.53
CA ASP A 334 25.06 -1.99 -15.23
C ASP A 334 24.23 -3.29 -15.14
N PRO A 335 24.68 -4.28 -14.34
CA PRO A 335 23.99 -5.56 -14.20
C PRO A 335 22.56 -5.43 -13.66
N ASP A 336 22.27 -4.45 -12.81
CA ASP A 336 20.93 -4.27 -12.26
C ASP A 336 19.94 -3.79 -13.34
N ALA A 337 20.37 -2.86 -14.20
CA ALA A 337 19.61 -2.41 -15.36
C ALA A 337 19.46 -3.52 -16.40
N ALA A 338 20.53 -4.29 -16.67
CA ALA A 338 20.44 -5.48 -17.53
C ALA A 338 19.40 -6.48 -17.00
N ARG A 339 19.41 -6.78 -15.70
CA ARG A 339 18.41 -7.64 -15.05
C ARG A 339 17.00 -7.13 -15.27
N GLN A 340 16.75 -5.84 -15.06
CA GLN A 340 15.41 -5.26 -15.27
C GLN A 340 14.97 -5.37 -16.74
N CYS A 341 15.87 -5.12 -17.69
CA CYS A 341 15.60 -5.31 -19.11
C CYS A 341 15.27 -6.78 -19.44
N LEU A 342 16.05 -7.75 -18.94
CA LEU A 342 15.80 -9.18 -19.14
C LEU A 342 14.45 -9.61 -18.55
N ALA A 343 14.12 -9.13 -17.35
CA ALA A 343 12.84 -9.40 -16.70
C ALA A 343 11.65 -8.85 -17.50
N THR A 344 11.74 -7.62 -18.02
CA THR A 344 10.72 -7.03 -18.91
C THR A 344 10.50 -7.89 -20.16
N ILE A 345 11.59 -8.36 -20.79
CA ILE A 345 11.49 -9.23 -21.97
C ILE A 345 10.80 -10.55 -21.62
N ALA A 346 11.21 -11.20 -20.52
CA ALA A 346 10.64 -12.47 -20.08
C ALA A 346 9.14 -12.35 -19.80
N ALA A 347 8.72 -11.27 -19.14
CA ALA A 347 7.31 -11.00 -18.86
C ALA A 347 6.47 -10.88 -20.14
N LYS A 348 6.95 -10.14 -21.15
CA LYS A 348 6.26 -9.99 -22.44
C LYS A 348 6.15 -11.29 -23.25
N ILE A 349 7.09 -12.22 -23.07
CA ILE A 349 7.01 -13.56 -23.65
C ILE A 349 5.96 -14.39 -22.90
N GLN A 350 5.97 -14.35 -21.57
CA GLN A 350 5.03 -15.09 -20.72
C GLN A 350 3.58 -14.65 -20.91
N THR A 351 3.32 -13.35 -21.15
CA THR A 351 1.97 -12.83 -21.44
C THR A 351 1.49 -13.13 -22.86
N GLY A 352 2.35 -13.68 -23.72
CA GLY A 352 2.04 -13.93 -25.13
C GLY A 352 2.11 -12.69 -26.02
N GLU A 353 2.44 -11.51 -25.49
CA GLU A 353 2.63 -10.28 -26.28
C GLU A 353 3.77 -10.43 -27.31
N VAL A 354 4.78 -11.24 -26.98
CA VAL A 354 5.89 -11.63 -27.85
C VAL A 354 5.86 -13.14 -28.10
N ALA A 355 5.22 -13.53 -29.20
CA ALA A 355 5.08 -14.93 -29.62
C ALA A 355 5.38 -15.12 -31.12
N GLY A 356 5.38 -16.37 -31.58
CA GLY A 356 5.55 -16.73 -33.00
C GLY A 356 6.83 -16.17 -33.63
N ASP A 357 6.71 -15.58 -34.83
CA ASP A 357 7.85 -15.04 -35.58
C ASP A 357 8.61 -13.94 -34.81
N ARG A 358 7.89 -13.13 -34.02
CA ARG A 358 8.53 -12.07 -33.20
C ARG A 358 9.48 -12.68 -32.18
N LEU A 359 9.04 -13.76 -31.50
CA LEU A 359 9.86 -14.49 -30.55
C LEU A 359 11.05 -15.17 -31.24
N ALA A 360 10.86 -15.76 -32.43
CA ALA A 360 11.93 -16.39 -33.19
C ALA A 360 13.03 -15.40 -33.57
N ARG A 361 12.68 -14.21 -34.09
CA ARG A 361 13.63 -13.15 -34.40
C ARG A 361 14.36 -12.63 -33.16
N LEU A 362 13.63 -12.43 -32.06
CA LEU A 362 14.21 -11.98 -30.79
C LEU A 362 15.22 -13.00 -30.25
N ARG A 363 14.87 -14.29 -30.24
CA ARG A 363 15.77 -15.38 -29.83
C ARG A 363 17.02 -15.43 -30.70
N ALA A 364 16.90 -15.25 -32.02
CA ALA A 364 18.04 -15.27 -32.93
C ALA A 364 19.05 -14.16 -32.64
N ARG A 365 18.59 -12.97 -32.24
CA ARG A 365 19.47 -11.83 -31.91
C ARG A 365 19.97 -11.83 -30.48
N LEU A 366 19.13 -12.18 -29.52
CA LEU A 366 19.45 -12.11 -28.09
C LEU A 366 20.10 -13.39 -27.55
N GLY A 367 19.87 -14.53 -28.21
CA GLY A 367 20.44 -15.84 -27.83
C GLY A 367 21.95 -15.83 -27.62
N PRO A 368 22.77 -15.28 -28.54
CA PRO A 368 24.22 -15.18 -28.35
C PRO A 368 24.63 -14.36 -27.11
N VAL A 369 23.88 -13.29 -26.81
CA VAL A 369 24.13 -12.42 -25.64
C VAL A 369 23.85 -13.17 -24.33
N LEU A 370 22.76 -13.95 -24.30
CA LEU A 370 22.44 -14.81 -23.15
C LEU A 370 23.44 -15.96 -23.02
N ALA A 371 23.84 -16.60 -24.12
CA ALA A 371 24.82 -17.68 -24.10
C ALA A 371 26.16 -17.23 -23.51
N GLN A 372 26.64 -16.04 -23.87
CA GLN A 372 27.82 -15.42 -23.27
C GLN A 372 27.64 -15.21 -21.75
N THR A 373 26.47 -14.75 -21.33
CA THR A 373 26.16 -14.54 -19.90
C THR A 373 26.12 -15.86 -19.12
N LEU A 374 25.50 -16.89 -19.72
CA LEU A 374 25.31 -18.22 -19.13
C LEU A 374 26.58 -19.08 -19.13
N SER A 375 27.56 -18.75 -19.97
CA SER A 375 28.89 -19.40 -19.97
C SER A 375 29.81 -18.87 -18.85
N GLY A 376 29.40 -17.80 -18.17
CA GLY A 376 30.09 -17.28 -16.99
C GLY A 376 29.82 -18.12 -15.73
N PRO A 377 30.33 -17.68 -14.56
CA PRO A 377 30.07 -18.34 -13.28
C PRO A 377 28.57 -18.43 -12.99
N ASP A 378 28.12 -19.56 -12.44
CA ASP A 378 26.71 -19.78 -12.08
C ASP A 378 26.18 -18.71 -11.08
N GLU A 379 27.05 -18.18 -10.23
CA GLU A 379 26.73 -17.11 -9.26
C GLU A 379 26.96 -15.69 -9.82
N GLY A 380 27.17 -15.54 -11.13
CA GLY A 380 27.30 -14.23 -11.77
C GLY A 380 26.04 -13.36 -11.58
N PRO A 381 26.17 -12.02 -11.56
CA PRO A 381 25.08 -11.10 -11.20
C PRO A 381 23.86 -11.16 -12.13
N LEU A 382 24.03 -11.68 -13.35
CA LEU A 382 22.97 -11.84 -14.37
C LEU A 382 22.63 -13.30 -14.70
N ALA A 383 23.33 -14.27 -14.11
CA ALA A 383 23.21 -15.67 -14.50
C ALA A 383 21.78 -16.20 -14.32
N LEU A 384 21.14 -15.83 -13.20
CA LEU A 384 19.74 -16.19 -12.94
C LEU A 384 18.79 -15.54 -13.94
N ASP A 385 18.90 -14.23 -14.18
CA ASP A 385 17.97 -13.50 -15.03
C ASP A 385 18.08 -13.91 -16.50
N ALA A 386 19.30 -14.20 -16.97
CA ALA A 386 19.54 -14.79 -18.27
C ALA A 386 18.91 -16.18 -18.38
N ALA A 387 19.02 -17.01 -17.33
CA ALA A 387 18.41 -18.34 -17.29
C ALA A 387 16.87 -18.27 -17.26
N LEU A 388 16.29 -17.34 -16.49
CA LEU A 388 14.84 -17.11 -16.45
C LEU A 388 14.30 -16.68 -17.82
N LEU A 389 14.99 -15.76 -18.50
CA LEU A 389 14.61 -15.37 -19.86
C LEU A 389 14.74 -16.53 -20.84
N ALA A 390 15.85 -17.29 -20.78
CA ALA A 390 16.03 -18.46 -21.64
C ALA A 390 14.98 -19.55 -21.38
N ALA A 391 14.54 -19.73 -20.14
CA ALA A 391 13.43 -20.61 -19.79
C ALA A 391 12.09 -20.15 -20.36
N SER A 392 11.84 -18.84 -20.47
CA SER A 392 10.60 -18.30 -21.03
C SER A 392 10.35 -18.70 -22.49
N TRP A 393 11.40 -18.98 -23.26
CA TRP A 393 11.30 -19.55 -24.62
C TRP A 393 11.72 -21.03 -24.70
N LYS A 394 11.63 -21.74 -23.57
CA LYS A 394 11.82 -23.19 -23.41
C LYS A 394 13.21 -23.72 -23.77
N ASP A 395 14.27 -22.98 -23.42
CA ASP A 395 15.64 -23.49 -23.56
C ASP A 395 15.91 -24.63 -22.55
N ARG A 396 16.23 -25.83 -23.05
CA ARG A 396 16.40 -27.04 -22.20
C ARG A 396 17.57 -26.94 -21.22
N SER A 397 18.67 -26.28 -21.60
CA SER A 397 19.83 -26.12 -20.74
C SER A 397 19.49 -25.20 -19.57
N ALA A 398 18.83 -24.06 -19.87
CA ALA A 398 18.39 -23.11 -18.87
C ALA A 398 17.36 -23.72 -17.90
N LEU A 399 16.38 -24.48 -18.40
CA LEU A 399 15.39 -25.16 -17.57
C LEU A 399 16.04 -26.16 -16.60
N GLY A 400 17.00 -26.96 -17.09
CA GLY A 400 17.77 -27.87 -16.23
C GLY A 400 18.63 -27.13 -15.19
N ALA A 401 19.23 -26.00 -15.55
CA ALA A 401 20.00 -25.18 -14.61
C ALA A 401 19.13 -24.55 -13.53
N LEU A 402 17.96 -24.01 -13.90
CA LEU A 402 16.97 -23.47 -12.98
C LEU A 402 16.43 -24.54 -12.02
N ALA A 403 16.12 -25.74 -12.52
CA ALA A 403 15.68 -26.85 -11.70
C ALA A 403 16.71 -27.20 -10.61
N ARG A 404 18.00 -27.29 -10.96
CA ARG A 404 19.09 -27.51 -9.98
C ARG A 404 19.20 -26.38 -8.97
N ARG A 405 19.10 -25.11 -9.41
CA ARG A 405 19.14 -23.95 -8.51
C ARG A 405 17.98 -23.93 -7.52
N LEU A 406 16.78 -24.33 -7.95
CA LEU A 406 15.60 -24.40 -7.10
C LEU A 406 15.81 -25.31 -5.87
N GLU A 407 16.69 -26.32 -5.97
CA GLU A 407 17.02 -27.24 -4.88
C GLU A 407 17.98 -26.64 -3.83
N SER A 408 18.62 -25.50 -4.15
CA SER A 408 19.59 -24.88 -3.24
C SER A 408 18.90 -24.20 -2.06
N ARG A 409 19.31 -24.59 -0.84
CA ARG A 409 18.92 -23.93 0.42
C ARG A 409 19.59 -22.56 0.61
N ARG A 410 20.59 -22.21 -0.19
CA ARG A 410 21.28 -20.91 -0.09
C ARG A 410 20.50 -19.75 -0.72
N LEU A 411 19.52 -20.06 -1.57
CA LEU A 411 18.69 -19.02 -2.20
C LEU A 411 17.67 -18.46 -1.22
N ASP A 412 17.40 -17.16 -1.34
CA ASP A 412 16.27 -16.57 -0.65
C ASP A 412 14.94 -17.05 -1.27
N GLU A 413 13.87 -16.95 -0.49
CA GLU A 413 12.54 -17.40 -0.90
C GLU A 413 11.96 -16.62 -2.09
N PRO A 414 12.14 -15.29 -2.22
CA PRO A 414 11.72 -14.55 -3.39
C PRO A 414 12.37 -15.05 -4.68
N THR A 415 13.69 -15.31 -4.67
CA THR A 415 14.40 -15.86 -5.83
C THR A 415 13.94 -17.26 -6.15
N ARG A 416 13.78 -18.10 -5.12
CA ARG A 416 13.26 -19.47 -5.28
C ARG A 416 11.89 -19.47 -5.95
N PHE A 417 11.01 -18.56 -5.54
CA PHE A 417 9.68 -18.43 -6.15
C PHE A 417 9.76 -18.02 -7.63
N ARG A 418 10.63 -17.06 -7.98
CA ARG A 418 10.83 -16.64 -9.39
C ARG A 418 11.26 -17.80 -10.27
N ILE A 419 12.16 -18.65 -9.78
CA ILE A 419 12.62 -19.86 -10.48
C ILE A 419 11.47 -20.83 -10.69
N LEU A 420 10.73 -21.14 -9.63
CA LEU A 420 9.59 -22.03 -9.70
C LEU A 420 8.53 -21.53 -10.69
N ASP A 421 8.22 -20.23 -10.64
CA ASP A 421 7.22 -19.62 -11.51
C ASP A 421 7.59 -19.76 -12.99
N ALA A 422 8.88 -19.58 -13.32
CA ALA A 422 9.39 -19.80 -14.67
C ALA A 422 9.30 -21.27 -15.11
N LEU A 423 9.60 -22.23 -14.21
CA LEU A 423 9.48 -23.66 -14.51
C LEU A 423 8.02 -24.10 -14.70
N ILE A 424 7.10 -23.56 -13.90
CA ILE A 424 5.65 -23.76 -14.05
C ILE A 424 5.20 -23.22 -15.41
N ALA A 425 5.57 -21.98 -15.75
CA ALA A 425 5.21 -21.36 -17.03
C ALA A 425 5.78 -22.12 -18.24
N ALA A 426 6.95 -22.74 -18.10
CA ALA A 426 7.55 -23.57 -19.13
C ALA A 426 6.91 -24.97 -19.25
N GLY A 427 6.14 -25.40 -18.26
CA GLY A 427 5.52 -26.73 -18.19
C GLY A 427 6.50 -27.84 -17.83
N GLU A 428 7.50 -27.56 -16.99
CA GLU A 428 8.54 -28.55 -16.65
C GLU A 428 8.02 -29.66 -15.72
N PRO A 429 8.16 -30.96 -16.08
CA PRO A 429 7.61 -32.06 -15.28
C PRO A 429 8.15 -32.15 -13.85
N GLY A 430 9.40 -31.76 -13.61
CA GLY A 430 10.07 -31.84 -12.30
C GLY A 430 9.55 -30.83 -11.25
N VAL A 431 8.62 -29.96 -11.62
CA VAL A 431 8.01 -28.97 -10.72
C VAL A 431 7.32 -29.64 -9.53
N PHE A 432 6.62 -30.76 -9.74
CA PHE A 432 5.88 -31.44 -8.67
C PHE A 432 6.79 -31.93 -7.55
N ASP A 433 7.92 -32.56 -7.90
CA ASP A 433 8.89 -33.08 -6.93
C ASP A 433 9.53 -31.95 -6.11
N ALA A 434 9.84 -30.83 -6.78
CA ALA A 434 10.39 -29.66 -6.12
C ALA A 434 9.38 -29.03 -5.14
N VAL A 435 8.13 -28.84 -5.56
CA VAL A 435 7.08 -28.28 -4.69
C VAL A 435 6.79 -29.23 -3.52
N ALA A 436 6.71 -30.55 -3.76
CA ALA A 436 6.54 -31.54 -2.71
C ALA A 436 7.63 -31.46 -1.62
N ARG A 437 8.87 -31.25 -2.04
CA ARG A 437 10.01 -31.10 -1.12
C ARG A 437 9.86 -29.88 -0.23
N TRP A 438 9.56 -28.72 -0.82
CA TRP A 438 9.46 -27.46 -0.06
C TRP A 438 8.20 -27.38 0.81
N LEU A 439 7.09 -28.02 0.40
CA LEU A 439 5.92 -28.16 1.26
C LEU A 439 6.19 -29.02 2.52
N ARG A 440 7.20 -29.91 2.48
CA ARG A 440 7.60 -30.77 3.61
C ARG A 440 8.68 -30.19 4.51
N ASP A 441 9.21 -29.01 4.20
CA ASP A 441 10.40 -28.47 4.86
C ASP A 441 10.05 -27.24 5.72
N PRO A 442 9.44 -27.43 6.91
CA PRO A 442 9.05 -26.34 7.80
C PRO A 442 10.26 -25.59 8.38
N GLU A 443 11.43 -26.22 8.44
CA GLU A 443 12.68 -25.60 8.90
C GLU A 443 13.39 -24.80 7.78
N GLY A 444 13.24 -25.23 6.53
CA GLY A 444 13.88 -24.61 5.36
C GLY A 444 13.00 -23.63 4.57
N SER A 445 11.74 -23.44 4.96
CA SER A 445 10.84 -22.47 4.33
C SER A 445 9.87 -21.82 5.31
N THR A 446 9.42 -20.62 5.00
CA THR A 446 8.38 -19.90 5.73
C THR A 446 6.98 -20.37 5.29
N PRO A 447 5.97 -20.25 6.16
CA PRO A 447 4.59 -20.50 5.76
C PRO A 447 4.15 -19.59 4.60
N GLU A 448 4.61 -18.33 4.56
CA GLU A 448 4.31 -17.42 3.46
C GLU A 448 4.80 -17.95 2.12
N PHE A 449 6.05 -18.43 2.07
CA PHE A 449 6.59 -19.06 0.87
C PHE A 449 5.79 -20.30 0.46
N ARG A 450 5.50 -21.23 1.39
CA ARG A 450 4.66 -22.41 1.11
C ARG A 450 3.27 -22.04 0.60
N GLY A 451 2.67 -20.98 1.15
CA GLY A 451 1.40 -20.43 0.66
C GLY A 451 1.49 -19.93 -0.78
N ARG A 452 2.59 -19.29 -1.15
CA ARG A 452 2.85 -18.88 -2.55
C ARG A 452 3.05 -20.09 -3.47
N LEU A 453 3.70 -21.16 -3.00
CA LEU A 453 3.84 -22.41 -3.76
C LEU A 453 2.46 -23.00 -4.13
N LEU A 454 1.56 -23.11 -3.14
CA LEU A 454 0.19 -23.59 -3.36
C LEU A 454 -0.54 -22.71 -4.39
N ALA A 455 -0.41 -21.39 -4.30
CA ALA A 455 -1.05 -20.49 -5.26
C ALA A 455 -0.52 -20.65 -6.69
N ALA A 456 0.78 -20.94 -6.86
CA ALA A 456 1.41 -21.13 -8.16
C ALA A 456 0.99 -22.45 -8.84
N LEU A 457 0.73 -23.50 -8.06
CA LEU A 457 0.21 -24.79 -8.58
C LEU A 457 -1.11 -24.64 -9.34
N GLY A 458 -1.93 -23.64 -9.01
CA GLY A 458 -3.21 -23.38 -9.69
C GLY A 458 -3.08 -23.05 -11.19
N ARG A 459 -1.86 -22.69 -11.65
CA ARG A 459 -1.57 -22.45 -13.07
C ARG A 459 -1.40 -23.73 -13.89
N LEU A 460 -1.19 -24.87 -13.23
CA LEU A 460 -1.06 -26.17 -13.89
C LEU A 460 -2.44 -26.74 -14.15
N ASP A 461 -2.61 -27.45 -15.28
CA ASP A 461 -3.78 -28.27 -15.57
C ASP A 461 -3.39 -29.75 -15.50
N ASP A 462 -3.10 -30.24 -14.30
CA ASP A 462 -2.61 -31.59 -14.08
C ASP A 462 -3.28 -32.21 -12.83
N PRO A 463 -3.87 -33.41 -12.94
CA PRO A 463 -4.48 -34.11 -11.79
C PRO A 463 -3.51 -34.34 -10.62
N ARG A 464 -2.20 -34.46 -10.88
CA ARG A 464 -1.16 -34.67 -9.85
C ARG A 464 -1.08 -33.53 -8.84
N VAL A 465 -1.58 -32.33 -9.18
CA VAL A 465 -1.73 -31.22 -8.22
C VAL A 465 -2.57 -31.67 -7.02
N ALA A 466 -3.70 -32.32 -7.27
CA ALA A 466 -4.59 -32.74 -6.20
C ALA A 466 -3.98 -33.83 -5.33
N GLU A 467 -3.35 -34.83 -5.95
CA GLU A 467 -2.62 -35.90 -5.26
C GLU A 467 -1.55 -35.32 -4.34
N LEU A 468 -0.75 -34.37 -4.87
CA LEU A 468 0.32 -33.72 -4.12
C LEU A 468 -0.22 -32.94 -2.91
N VAL A 469 -1.25 -32.12 -3.11
CA VAL A 469 -1.80 -31.25 -2.06
C VAL A 469 -2.48 -32.07 -0.98
N LEU A 470 -3.29 -33.07 -1.37
CA LEU A 470 -3.98 -33.96 -0.43
C LEU A 470 -3.01 -34.80 0.41
N ALA A 471 -1.92 -35.28 -0.20
CA ALA A 471 -0.89 -36.05 0.52
C ALA A 471 -0.18 -35.23 1.62
N HIS A 472 -0.10 -33.90 1.47
CA HIS A 472 0.57 -33.02 2.43
C HIS A 472 -0.40 -32.31 3.38
N TYR A 473 -1.70 -32.27 3.05
CA TYR A 473 -2.73 -31.54 3.80
C TYR A 473 -2.69 -31.77 5.33
N PRO A 474 -2.58 -33.01 5.86
CA PRO A 474 -2.58 -33.24 7.31
C PRO A 474 -1.39 -32.64 8.06
N ARG A 475 -0.30 -32.32 7.33
CA ARG A 475 0.94 -31.74 7.89
C ARG A 475 1.05 -30.23 7.63
N LEU A 476 0.14 -29.65 6.86
CA LEU A 476 0.12 -28.21 6.62
C LEU A 476 -0.25 -27.46 7.90
N GLU A 477 0.37 -26.31 8.10
CA GLU A 477 0.02 -25.40 9.17
C GLU A 477 -1.44 -24.94 9.06
N PRO A 478 -2.12 -24.61 10.19
CA PRO A 478 -3.52 -24.20 10.18
C PRO A 478 -3.83 -23.02 9.25
N GLU A 479 -2.88 -22.13 9.02
CA GLU A 479 -3.01 -20.98 8.11
C GLU A 479 -2.87 -21.34 6.62
N LEU A 480 -2.26 -22.48 6.27
CA LEU A 480 -2.09 -22.94 4.90
C LEU A 480 -3.19 -23.91 4.45
N GLN A 481 -3.84 -24.61 5.39
CA GLN A 481 -4.93 -25.53 5.10
C GLN A 481 -6.07 -24.87 4.29
N PRO A 482 -6.58 -23.65 4.63
CA PRO A 482 -7.61 -23.00 3.82
C PRO A 482 -7.16 -22.69 2.38
N ARG A 483 -5.88 -22.33 2.19
CA ARG A 483 -5.30 -22.06 0.87
C ARG A 483 -5.21 -23.32 0.01
N ALA A 484 -4.89 -24.46 0.62
CA ALA A 484 -4.87 -25.75 -0.05
C ALA A 484 -6.28 -26.18 -0.50
N ILE A 485 -7.30 -26.02 0.34
CA ILE A 485 -8.69 -26.30 -0.05
C ILE A 485 -9.12 -25.35 -1.18
N GLU A 486 -8.76 -24.07 -1.11
CA GLU A 486 -9.11 -23.11 -2.15
C GLU A 486 -8.53 -23.53 -3.51
N LEU A 487 -7.26 -23.95 -3.55
CA LEU A 487 -6.63 -24.50 -4.75
C LEU A 487 -7.41 -25.70 -5.31
N LEU A 488 -7.73 -26.68 -4.46
CA LEU A 488 -8.41 -27.91 -4.87
C LEU A 488 -9.82 -27.70 -5.42
N THR A 489 -10.46 -26.58 -5.10
CA THR A 489 -11.81 -26.24 -5.61
C THR A 489 -11.79 -25.51 -6.95
N GLN A 490 -10.62 -25.18 -7.50
CA GLN A 490 -10.51 -24.38 -8.74
C GLN A 490 -10.85 -25.14 -10.02
N ARG A 491 -10.64 -26.47 -10.03
CA ARG A 491 -10.86 -27.32 -11.22
C ARG A 491 -11.69 -28.56 -10.86
N PRO A 492 -12.53 -29.07 -11.78
CA PRO A 492 -13.36 -30.26 -11.53
C PRO A 492 -12.58 -31.51 -11.14
N ALA A 493 -11.44 -31.79 -11.79
CA ALA A 493 -10.61 -32.96 -11.48
C ALA A 493 -10.09 -32.93 -10.04
N TRP A 494 -9.65 -31.77 -9.56
CA TRP A 494 -9.14 -31.60 -8.20
C TRP A 494 -10.25 -31.61 -7.16
N ALA A 495 -11.40 -31.01 -7.50
CA ALA A 495 -12.58 -30.99 -6.67
C ALA A 495 -13.10 -32.41 -6.38
N ARG A 496 -13.11 -33.29 -7.38
CA ARG A 496 -13.49 -34.70 -7.21
C ARG A 496 -12.55 -35.42 -6.23
N ALA A 497 -11.25 -35.23 -6.36
CA ALA A 497 -10.27 -35.81 -5.44
C ALA A 497 -10.43 -35.29 -3.99
N LEU A 498 -10.69 -33.99 -3.82
CA LEU A 498 -11.02 -33.40 -2.52
C LEU A 498 -12.30 -34.01 -1.92
N LEU A 499 -13.37 -34.08 -2.69
CA LEU A 499 -14.65 -34.62 -2.23
C LEU A 499 -14.57 -36.11 -1.89
N ALA A 500 -13.76 -36.88 -2.62
CA ALA A 500 -13.43 -38.25 -2.27
C ALA A 500 -12.68 -38.32 -0.93
N ALA A 501 -11.67 -37.48 -0.71
CA ALA A 501 -10.93 -37.41 0.55
C ALA A 501 -11.82 -37.02 1.75
N VAL A 502 -12.84 -36.17 1.53
CA VAL A 502 -13.83 -35.84 2.57
C VAL A 502 -14.76 -37.03 2.85
N LYS A 503 -15.24 -37.69 1.80
CA LYS A 503 -16.07 -38.91 1.92
C LYS A 503 -15.35 -40.01 2.69
N ASP A 504 -14.05 -40.17 2.42
CA ASP A 504 -13.17 -41.16 3.08
C ASP A 504 -12.68 -40.69 4.47
N LYS A 505 -13.15 -39.53 4.95
CA LYS A 505 -12.80 -38.92 6.24
C LYS A 505 -11.31 -38.59 6.41
N ALA A 506 -10.54 -38.56 5.32
CA ALA A 506 -9.15 -38.09 5.33
C ALA A 506 -9.07 -36.56 5.52
N ILE A 507 -10.10 -35.83 5.08
CA ILE A 507 -10.28 -34.40 5.33
C ILE A 507 -11.63 -34.20 6.03
N PRO A 508 -11.69 -33.44 7.14
CA PRO A 508 -12.96 -33.18 7.81
C PRO A 508 -13.86 -32.29 6.92
N ALA A 509 -15.16 -32.56 6.87
CA ALA A 509 -16.11 -31.75 6.11
C ALA A 509 -16.08 -30.25 6.51
N SER A 510 -15.75 -29.94 7.76
CA SER A 510 -15.57 -28.59 8.29
C SER A 510 -14.38 -27.83 7.69
N ALA A 511 -13.47 -28.51 6.98
CA ALA A 511 -12.39 -27.85 6.25
C ALA A 511 -12.87 -27.06 5.04
N ILE A 512 -14.05 -27.40 4.49
CA ILE A 512 -14.63 -26.72 3.33
C ILE A 512 -15.61 -25.68 3.82
N ASN A 513 -15.33 -24.41 3.51
CA ASN A 513 -16.22 -23.32 3.90
C ASN A 513 -17.41 -23.18 2.93
N ILE A 514 -18.39 -22.36 3.30
CA ILE A 514 -19.62 -22.19 2.53
C ILE A 514 -19.38 -21.61 1.12
N ASN A 515 -18.37 -20.74 0.94
CA ASN A 515 -18.04 -20.17 -0.37
C ASN A 515 -17.45 -21.22 -1.30
N GLN A 516 -16.59 -22.09 -0.77
CA GLN A 516 -16.03 -23.23 -1.48
C GLN A 516 -17.13 -24.24 -1.84
N LEU A 517 -18.08 -24.51 -0.94
CA LEU A 517 -19.24 -25.34 -1.24
C LEU A 517 -20.09 -24.75 -2.37
N ARG A 518 -20.39 -23.44 -2.32
CA ARG A 518 -21.13 -22.73 -3.39
C ARG A 518 -20.40 -22.84 -4.73
N LYS A 519 -19.09 -22.63 -4.74
CA LYS A 519 -18.24 -22.78 -5.93
C LYS A 519 -18.30 -24.19 -6.51
N LEU A 520 -18.20 -25.22 -5.67
CA LEU A 520 -18.33 -26.63 -6.09
C LEU A 520 -19.72 -26.92 -6.68
N GLN A 521 -20.78 -26.35 -6.12
CA GLN A 521 -22.15 -26.55 -6.59
C GLN A 521 -22.52 -25.73 -7.83
N ALA A 522 -21.79 -24.64 -8.07
CA ALA A 522 -21.86 -23.85 -9.30
C ALA A 522 -20.99 -24.43 -10.43
N SER A 523 -20.27 -25.53 -10.20
CA SER A 523 -19.48 -26.21 -11.23
C SER A 523 -20.35 -26.71 -12.38
N LYS A 524 -19.84 -26.64 -13.60
CA LYS A 524 -20.46 -27.26 -14.79
C LYS A 524 -20.32 -28.80 -14.80
N ASP A 525 -19.44 -29.34 -13.97
CA ASP A 525 -19.23 -30.79 -13.84
C ASP A 525 -20.32 -31.40 -12.93
N ALA A 526 -21.21 -32.18 -13.53
CA ALA A 526 -22.33 -32.81 -12.83
C ALA A 526 -21.89 -33.78 -11.72
N GLU A 527 -20.74 -34.45 -11.88
CA GLU A 527 -20.20 -35.37 -10.88
C GLU A 527 -19.73 -34.59 -9.64
N VAL A 528 -19.04 -33.45 -9.83
CA VAL A 528 -18.64 -32.55 -8.74
C VAL A 528 -19.86 -32.05 -7.96
N VAL A 529 -20.91 -31.61 -8.66
CA VAL A 529 -22.14 -31.10 -8.01
C VAL A 529 -22.83 -32.21 -7.20
N GLN A 530 -22.92 -33.43 -7.75
CA GLN A 530 -23.52 -34.56 -7.06
C GLN A 530 -22.71 -34.96 -5.83
N LEU A 531 -21.38 -35.08 -5.94
CA LEU A 531 -20.49 -35.41 -4.82
C LEU A 531 -20.52 -34.33 -3.74
N ALA A 532 -20.51 -33.04 -4.12
CA ALA A 532 -20.60 -31.95 -3.16
C ALA A 532 -21.91 -31.99 -2.37
N ARG A 533 -23.04 -32.24 -3.05
CA ARG A 533 -24.36 -32.38 -2.40
C ARG A 533 -24.42 -33.59 -1.48
N ALA A 534 -23.88 -34.73 -1.91
CA ALA A 534 -23.88 -35.96 -1.13
C ALA A 534 -22.99 -35.87 0.11
N THR A 535 -21.84 -35.22 0.01
CA THR A 535 -20.83 -35.20 1.07
C THR A 535 -20.96 -34.00 2.01
N LEU A 536 -21.38 -32.83 1.50
CA LEU A 536 -21.37 -31.55 2.23
C LEU A 536 -22.76 -30.91 2.37
N GLY A 537 -23.80 -31.49 1.75
CA GLY A 537 -25.15 -30.92 1.73
C GLY A 537 -25.30 -29.82 0.66
N THR A 538 -26.39 -29.05 0.73
CA THR A 538 -26.72 -27.99 -0.25
C THR A 538 -26.40 -26.60 0.32
N ALA A 539 -25.68 -25.77 -0.45
CA ALA A 539 -25.49 -24.38 -0.09
C ALA A 539 -26.74 -23.58 -0.43
N ARG A 540 -27.07 -22.62 0.44
CA ARG A 540 -28.20 -21.73 0.24
C ARG A 540 -27.86 -20.66 -0.79
N GLU A 541 -28.81 -20.37 -1.69
CA GLU A 541 -28.69 -19.39 -2.79
C GLU A 541 -29.26 -18.00 -2.47
N GLY A 542 -29.76 -17.78 -1.24
CA GLY A 542 -30.39 -16.52 -0.83
C GLY A 542 -30.15 -16.20 0.64
N ARG A 543 -30.52 -14.97 1.05
CA ARG A 543 -30.33 -14.47 2.43
C ARG A 543 -31.01 -15.38 3.44
N ASP A 544 -30.36 -15.60 4.59
CA ASP A 544 -30.99 -16.30 5.71
C ASP A 544 -31.92 -15.37 6.51
N PRO A 545 -33.23 -15.62 6.55
CA PRO A 545 -34.15 -14.84 7.38
C PRO A 545 -33.89 -14.99 8.89
N ASN A 546 -33.13 -16.00 9.31
CA ASN A 546 -32.85 -16.26 10.73
C ASN A 546 -31.61 -15.52 11.28
N ARG A 547 -30.90 -14.72 10.48
CA ARG A 547 -29.72 -13.96 10.95
C ARG A 547 -30.04 -12.98 12.07
N ASP A 548 -31.26 -12.45 12.13
CA ASP A 548 -31.72 -11.59 13.23
C ASP A 548 -31.60 -12.27 14.60
N ALA A 549 -31.85 -13.58 14.68
CA ALA A 549 -31.70 -14.33 15.93
C ALA A 549 -30.22 -14.48 16.33
N VAL A 550 -29.34 -14.72 15.36
CA VAL A 550 -27.89 -14.79 15.58
C VAL A 550 -27.36 -13.44 16.03
N LEU A 551 -27.75 -12.35 15.37
CA LEU A 551 -27.39 -10.99 15.75
C LEU A 551 -27.80 -10.69 17.19
N ARG A 552 -29.03 -11.06 17.60
CA ARG A 552 -29.46 -10.90 19.01
C ARG A 552 -28.59 -11.69 19.98
N ARG A 553 -28.33 -12.98 19.70
CA ARG A 553 -27.50 -13.84 20.56
C ARG A 553 -26.07 -13.32 20.70
N MET A 554 -25.44 -12.99 19.57
CA MET A 554 -24.05 -12.50 19.56
C MET A 554 -23.95 -11.12 20.20
N ARG A 555 -24.92 -10.22 19.97
CA ARG A 555 -25.01 -8.92 20.66
C ARG A 555 -25.04 -9.10 22.17
N GLU A 556 -25.88 -10.01 22.65
CA GLU A 556 -26.03 -10.24 24.09
C GLU A 556 -24.75 -10.82 24.71
N HIS A 557 -24.14 -11.80 24.05
CA HIS A 557 -22.87 -12.39 24.49
C HIS A 557 -21.74 -11.37 24.55
N LEU A 558 -21.50 -10.64 23.45
CA LEU A 558 -20.37 -9.71 23.30
C LEU A 558 -20.49 -8.48 24.20
N ARG A 559 -21.71 -8.06 24.58
CA ARG A 559 -21.90 -6.98 25.56
C ARG A 559 -21.64 -7.44 27.00
N LYS A 560 -21.96 -8.70 27.31
CA LYS A 560 -21.76 -9.28 28.65
C LYS A 560 -20.31 -9.64 28.91
N ASN A 561 -19.58 -10.10 27.90
CA ASN A 561 -18.25 -10.67 28.03
C ASN A 561 -17.21 -9.81 27.26
N PRO A 562 -16.38 -9.00 27.95
CA PRO A 562 -15.28 -8.30 27.31
C PRO A 562 -14.19 -9.30 26.88
N GLY A 563 -13.51 -9.01 25.78
CA GLY A 563 -12.37 -9.80 25.31
C GLY A 563 -11.02 -9.10 25.45
N ASP A 564 -9.97 -9.83 25.07
CA ASP A 564 -8.59 -9.37 25.00
C ASP A 564 -8.23 -8.94 23.55
N PRO A 565 -7.88 -7.67 23.32
CA PRO A 565 -7.57 -7.16 21.98
C PRO A 565 -6.24 -7.70 21.43
N ILE A 566 -5.30 -8.15 22.27
CA ILE A 566 -4.06 -8.79 21.83
C ILE A 566 -4.36 -10.20 21.31
N ALA A 567 -5.14 -10.99 22.06
CA ALA A 567 -5.60 -12.31 21.60
C ALA A 567 -6.50 -12.20 20.35
N GLY A 568 -7.32 -11.16 20.30
CA GLY A 568 -8.19 -10.86 19.16
C GLY A 568 -7.44 -10.63 17.85
N ARG A 569 -6.22 -10.08 17.90
CA ARG A 569 -5.36 -9.93 16.71
C ARG A 569 -5.00 -11.28 16.08
N SER A 570 -4.70 -12.29 16.90
CA SER A 570 -4.42 -13.66 16.40
C SER A 570 -5.67 -14.30 15.78
N VAL A 571 -6.84 -14.08 16.38
CA VAL A 571 -8.12 -14.55 15.81
C VAL A 571 -8.40 -13.85 14.46
N PHE A 572 -8.13 -12.55 14.36
CA PHE A 572 -8.24 -11.79 13.12
C PHE A 572 -7.36 -12.37 12.02
N GLN A 573 -6.09 -12.69 12.33
CA GLN A 573 -5.15 -13.26 11.37
C GLN A 573 -5.62 -14.60 10.79
N LYS A 574 -6.27 -15.43 11.62
CA LYS A 574 -6.77 -16.76 11.21
C LYS A 574 -7.91 -16.68 10.18
N LEU A 575 -8.85 -15.76 10.38
CA LEU A 575 -10.13 -15.76 9.65
C LEU A 575 -10.32 -14.52 8.76
N CYS A 576 -10.18 -13.33 9.33
CA CYS A 576 -10.55 -12.09 8.67
C CYS A 576 -9.42 -11.52 7.77
N ALA A 577 -8.16 -11.74 8.15
CA ALA A 577 -6.99 -11.21 7.43
C ALA A 577 -6.82 -11.80 6.02
N GLN A 578 -7.52 -12.90 5.70
CA GLN A 578 -7.53 -13.49 4.36
C GLN A 578 -8.17 -12.57 3.32
N CYS A 579 -9.05 -11.68 3.75
CA CYS A 579 -9.76 -10.76 2.88
C CYS A 579 -9.59 -9.30 3.28
N HIS A 580 -9.42 -9.01 4.57
CA HIS A 580 -9.41 -7.65 5.09
C HIS A 580 -8.04 -7.21 5.57
N LYS A 581 -7.77 -5.92 5.41
CA LYS A 581 -6.67 -5.22 6.07
C LYS A 581 -7.17 -4.49 7.32
N ILE A 582 -6.38 -4.47 8.39
CA ILE A 582 -6.60 -3.58 9.54
C ILE A 582 -5.25 -3.18 10.13
N TYR A 583 -5.04 -1.89 10.39
CA TYR A 583 -3.77 -1.33 10.85
C TYR A 583 -2.56 -1.67 9.95
N GLY A 584 -2.80 -1.85 8.65
CA GLY A 584 -1.76 -2.26 7.71
C GLY A 584 -1.57 -3.77 7.56
N GLU A 585 -2.18 -4.60 8.40
CA GLU A 585 -2.05 -6.07 8.39
C GLU A 585 -3.22 -6.76 7.71
N GLY A 586 -2.93 -7.78 6.90
CA GLY A 586 -3.92 -8.57 6.16
C GLY A 586 -3.91 -8.31 4.65
N GLN A 587 -4.91 -8.83 3.94
CA GLN A 587 -4.98 -8.82 2.49
C GLN A 587 -5.89 -7.71 1.96
N ASP A 588 -5.63 -7.24 0.74
CA ASP A 588 -6.42 -6.21 0.04
C ASP A 588 -7.45 -6.83 -0.92
N VAL A 589 -8.38 -7.62 -0.37
CA VAL A 589 -9.51 -8.20 -1.14
C VAL A 589 -10.78 -7.40 -0.85
N GLY A 590 -11.26 -7.48 0.39
CA GLY A 590 -12.37 -6.69 0.92
C GLY A 590 -11.91 -5.31 1.42
N PRO A 591 -12.82 -4.51 2.00
CA PRO A 591 -12.49 -3.19 2.51
C PRO A 591 -11.41 -3.23 3.59
N ASP A 592 -10.53 -2.23 3.58
CA ASP A 592 -9.64 -1.93 4.69
C ASP A 592 -10.47 -1.51 5.90
N LEU A 593 -10.49 -2.39 6.89
CA LEU A 593 -11.24 -2.20 8.11
C LEU A 593 -10.64 -1.08 8.97
N THR A 594 -9.47 -0.51 8.66
CA THR A 594 -8.89 0.62 9.40
C THR A 594 -9.82 1.84 9.41
N SER A 595 -10.49 2.07 8.29
CA SER A 595 -11.26 3.28 8.04
C SER A 595 -12.71 2.99 7.64
N ASN A 596 -13.04 1.74 7.30
CA ASN A 596 -14.34 1.36 6.74
C ASN A 596 -14.97 0.18 7.48
N GLY A 597 -16.30 0.07 7.43
CA GLY A 597 -17.04 -1.10 7.92
C GLY A 597 -17.17 -1.23 9.44
N ARG A 598 -16.69 -0.24 10.21
CA ARG A 598 -16.70 -0.23 11.69
C ARG A 598 -17.03 1.12 12.33
N ALA A 599 -18.01 1.88 11.83
CA ALA A 599 -18.34 3.18 12.42
C ALA A 599 -19.00 3.08 13.82
N SER A 600 -19.58 1.92 14.15
CA SER A 600 -20.13 1.63 15.47
C SER A 600 -20.13 0.12 15.75
N PHE A 601 -20.28 -0.25 17.02
CA PHE A 601 -20.43 -1.65 17.43
C PHE A 601 -21.57 -2.38 16.68
N GLU A 602 -22.72 -1.73 16.51
CA GLU A 602 -23.89 -2.33 15.84
C GLU A 602 -23.66 -2.53 14.34
N GLN A 603 -22.98 -1.58 13.68
CA GLN A 603 -22.62 -1.74 12.28
C GLN A 603 -21.64 -2.89 12.09
N LEU A 604 -20.61 -2.97 12.95
CA LEU A 604 -19.63 -4.05 12.91
C LEU A 604 -20.29 -5.42 13.14
N LEU A 605 -21.18 -5.51 14.13
CA LEU A 605 -21.95 -6.71 14.44
C LEU A 605 -22.79 -7.16 13.23
N SER A 606 -23.51 -6.22 12.60
CA SER A 606 -24.33 -6.49 11.42
C SER A 606 -23.48 -6.94 10.23
N ASN A 607 -22.37 -6.26 9.96
CA ASN A 607 -21.50 -6.60 8.84
C ASN A 607 -20.87 -7.99 8.98
N ILE A 608 -20.52 -8.40 10.22
CA ILE A 608 -19.91 -9.70 10.49
C ILE A 608 -20.93 -10.84 10.46
N PHE A 609 -22.05 -10.66 11.14
CA PHE A 609 -23.04 -11.72 11.32
C PHE A 609 -24.22 -11.62 10.34
N ASP A 610 -24.30 -10.65 9.46
CA ASP A 610 -25.24 -10.65 8.32
C ASP A 610 -24.59 -9.93 7.12
N PRO A 611 -23.52 -10.50 6.54
CA PRO A 611 -22.74 -9.85 5.48
C PRO A 611 -23.52 -9.64 4.18
N ASN A 612 -24.68 -10.30 4.03
CA ASN A 612 -25.55 -10.20 2.86
C ASN A 612 -26.68 -9.18 3.03
N LEU A 613 -26.80 -8.53 4.20
CA LEU A 613 -27.83 -7.52 4.45
C LEU A 613 -27.68 -6.29 3.55
N VAL A 614 -26.44 -5.77 3.43
CA VAL A 614 -26.11 -4.64 2.56
C VAL A 614 -24.78 -4.91 1.87
N ILE A 615 -24.81 -5.12 0.55
CA ILE A 615 -23.62 -5.34 -0.27
C ILE A 615 -23.37 -4.09 -1.11
N GLY A 616 -22.23 -3.42 -0.90
CA GLY A 616 -21.85 -2.28 -1.71
C GLY A 616 -21.55 -2.70 -3.16
N PRO A 617 -21.82 -1.86 -4.19
CA PRO A 617 -21.60 -2.22 -5.59
C PRO A 617 -20.17 -2.69 -5.92
N GLY A 618 -19.15 -2.11 -5.28
CA GLY A 618 -17.75 -2.52 -5.44
C GLY A 618 -17.34 -3.80 -4.69
N TYR A 619 -18.27 -4.41 -3.95
CA TYR A 619 -18.03 -5.60 -3.12
C TYR A 619 -18.96 -6.77 -3.50
N GLN A 620 -19.66 -6.68 -4.63
CA GLN A 620 -20.38 -7.81 -5.19
C GLN A 620 -19.40 -8.83 -5.76
N ALA A 621 -19.54 -10.09 -5.32
CA ALA A 621 -18.73 -11.17 -5.85
C ALA A 621 -19.16 -11.50 -7.28
N MET A 622 -18.18 -11.82 -8.12
CA MET A 622 -18.39 -12.36 -9.45
C MET A 622 -17.77 -13.75 -9.55
N THR A 623 -18.54 -14.70 -10.04
CA THR A 623 -18.08 -16.04 -10.40
C THR A 623 -17.80 -16.07 -11.88
N VAL A 624 -16.61 -16.54 -12.25
CA VAL A 624 -16.11 -16.59 -13.63
C VAL A 624 -15.68 -18.01 -13.95
N ALA A 625 -16.24 -18.57 -15.01
CA ALA A 625 -15.76 -19.80 -15.63
C ALA A 625 -14.87 -19.42 -16.82
N THR A 626 -13.68 -20.01 -16.88
CA THR A 626 -12.71 -19.75 -17.94
C THR A 626 -12.63 -20.91 -18.94
N THR A 627 -12.18 -20.62 -20.16
CA THR A 627 -12.05 -21.61 -21.25
C THR A 627 -11.03 -22.71 -20.94
N ASP A 628 -10.11 -22.48 -20.00
CA ASP A 628 -9.14 -23.46 -19.50
C ASP A 628 -9.69 -24.32 -18.34
N GLY A 629 -11.00 -24.23 -18.06
CA GLY A 629 -11.72 -25.07 -17.10
C GLY A 629 -11.64 -24.62 -15.65
N ARG A 630 -11.06 -23.45 -15.34
CA ARG A 630 -11.07 -22.91 -13.97
C ARG A 630 -12.40 -22.24 -13.65
N VAL A 631 -12.81 -22.36 -12.39
CA VAL A 631 -13.90 -21.56 -11.81
C VAL A 631 -13.29 -20.67 -10.74
N LEU A 632 -13.39 -19.35 -10.92
CA LEU A 632 -12.85 -18.33 -10.02
C LEU A 632 -14.01 -17.54 -9.42
N THR A 633 -13.91 -17.15 -8.16
CA THR A 633 -14.89 -16.25 -7.52
C THR A 633 -14.15 -15.16 -6.75
N GLY A 634 -14.46 -13.91 -7.05
CA GLY A 634 -13.75 -12.76 -6.48
C GLY A 634 -14.44 -11.43 -6.73
N LEU A 635 -13.84 -10.35 -6.23
CA LEU A 635 -14.31 -8.98 -6.45
C LEU A 635 -13.66 -8.38 -7.69
N ILE A 636 -14.42 -7.62 -8.48
CA ILE A 636 -13.91 -7.00 -9.71
C ILE A 636 -12.99 -5.83 -9.34
N ALA A 637 -11.73 -5.90 -9.78
CA ALA A 637 -10.76 -4.80 -9.68
C ALA A 637 -10.64 -4.02 -11.01
N GLU A 638 -10.76 -4.71 -12.14
CA GLU A 638 -10.77 -4.11 -13.48
C GLU A 638 -11.67 -4.97 -14.38
N ASP A 639 -12.54 -4.33 -15.16
CA ASP A 639 -13.30 -4.99 -16.24
C ASP A 639 -13.13 -4.14 -17.50
N SER A 640 -12.33 -4.64 -18.45
CA SER A 640 -12.00 -3.96 -19.70
C SER A 640 -12.23 -4.88 -20.91
N PRO A 641 -12.32 -4.33 -22.14
CA PRO A 641 -12.49 -5.14 -23.34
C PRO A 641 -11.37 -6.18 -23.56
N GLN A 642 -10.18 -5.96 -23.00
CA GLN A 642 -9.02 -6.84 -23.15
C GLN A 642 -8.90 -7.88 -22.05
N ARG A 643 -9.30 -7.55 -20.81
CA ARG A 643 -9.08 -8.41 -19.63
C ARG A 643 -10.06 -8.11 -18.50
N LEU A 644 -10.25 -9.11 -17.67
CA LEU A 644 -10.97 -9.04 -16.40
C LEU A 644 -9.99 -9.32 -15.27
N VAL A 645 -9.96 -8.47 -14.24
CA VAL A 645 -9.10 -8.62 -13.07
C VAL A 645 -9.96 -8.84 -11.83
N LEU A 646 -9.76 -9.97 -11.15
CA LEU A 646 -10.47 -10.34 -9.92
C LEU A 646 -9.52 -10.35 -8.71
N LYS A 647 -9.97 -9.76 -7.60
CA LYS A 647 -9.39 -9.98 -6.27
C LYS A 647 -10.07 -11.20 -5.65
N VAL A 648 -9.34 -12.29 -5.47
CA VAL A 648 -9.86 -13.54 -4.88
C VAL A 648 -9.39 -13.71 -3.44
N GLN A 649 -10.04 -14.61 -2.69
CA GLN A 649 -9.71 -14.89 -1.29
C GLN A 649 -8.22 -15.18 -1.09
N GLY A 650 -7.64 -14.64 -0.01
CA GLY A 650 -6.22 -14.83 0.33
C GLY A 650 -5.27 -13.80 -0.29
N GLY A 651 -5.79 -12.76 -0.94
CA GLY A 651 -5.01 -11.62 -1.46
C GLY A 651 -4.51 -11.77 -2.89
N LYS A 652 -4.94 -12.81 -3.62
CA LYS A 652 -4.49 -13.04 -4.99
C LYS A 652 -5.29 -12.18 -5.97
N VAL A 653 -4.57 -11.60 -6.94
CA VAL A 653 -5.15 -10.88 -8.07
C VAL A 653 -5.04 -11.75 -9.31
N GLU A 654 -6.17 -12.17 -9.86
CA GLU A 654 -6.27 -12.98 -11.07
C GLU A 654 -6.60 -12.09 -12.26
N THR A 655 -5.68 -12.03 -13.23
CA THR A 655 -5.92 -11.34 -14.52
C THR A 655 -6.26 -12.38 -15.57
N ILE A 656 -7.48 -12.29 -16.09
CA ILE A 656 -8.05 -13.23 -17.06
C ILE A 656 -8.25 -12.47 -18.39
N PRO A 657 -7.59 -12.85 -19.48
CA PRO A 657 -7.86 -12.29 -20.80
C PRO A 657 -9.34 -12.43 -21.16
N ARG A 658 -9.95 -11.41 -21.77
CA ARG A 658 -11.39 -11.44 -22.07
C ARG A 658 -11.77 -12.59 -23.00
N ALA A 659 -10.86 -13.01 -23.87
CA ALA A 659 -11.01 -14.16 -24.74
C ALA A 659 -11.05 -15.52 -24.00
N GLU A 660 -10.56 -15.58 -22.77
CA GLU A 660 -10.56 -16.78 -21.92
C GLU A 660 -11.77 -16.82 -20.98
N VAL A 661 -12.61 -15.78 -20.94
CA VAL A 661 -13.83 -15.78 -20.12
C VAL A 661 -14.95 -16.47 -20.89
N GLU A 662 -15.37 -17.63 -20.42
CA GLU A 662 -16.50 -18.37 -21.01
C GLU A 662 -17.83 -17.85 -20.44
N GLU A 663 -17.89 -17.63 -19.13
CA GLU A 663 -19.08 -17.16 -18.43
C GLU A 663 -18.69 -16.30 -17.22
N ALA A 664 -19.42 -15.21 -16.98
CA ALA A 664 -19.25 -14.37 -15.80
C ALA A 664 -20.62 -14.01 -15.22
N LYS A 665 -20.83 -14.33 -13.94
CA LYS A 665 -22.10 -14.13 -13.25
C LYS A 665 -21.90 -13.38 -11.94
N LEU A 666 -22.65 -12.30 -11.77
CA LEU A 666 -22.74 -11.57 -10.50
C LEU A 666 -23.48 -12.43 -9.47
N SER A 667 -22.89 -12.56 -8.29
CA SER A 667 -23.48 -13.26 -7.16
C SER A 667 -24.49 -12.36 -6.44
N PRO A 668 -25.67 -12.86 -6.07
CA PRO A 668 -26.59 -12.15 -5.18
C PRO A 668 -26.09 -12.11 -3.72
N LEU A 669 -25.02 -12.83 -3.41
CA LEU A 669 -24.39 -12.95 -2.09
C LEU A 669 -23.00 -12.31 -2.10
N SER A 670 -22.60 -11.80 -0.94
CA SER A 670 -21.27 -11.25 -0.64
C SER A 670 -20.19 -12.32 -0.78
N LEU A 671 -18.95 -11.88 -1.03
CA LEU A 671 -17.77 -12.74 -0.92
C LEU A 671 -17.47 -13.09 0.55
N MET A 672 -17.97 -12.31 1.51
CA MET A 672 -17.82 -12.61 2.93
C MET A 672 -18.73 -13.79 3.32
N PRO A 673 -18.18 -14.85 3.97
CA PRO A 673 -18.97 -16.02 4.34
C PRO A 673 -20.07 -15.70 5.36
N GLU A 674 -21.20 -16.40 5.26
CA GLU A 674 -22.19 -16.49 6.35
C GLU A 674 -21.76 -17.56 7.38
N ASP A 675 -22.49 -17.63 8.50
CA ASP A 675 -22.32 -18.61 9.57
C ASP A 675 -20.93 -18.60 10.21
N LEU A 676 -20.21 -17.47 10.13
CA LEU A 676 -18.91 -17.29 10.74
C LEU A 676 -18.95 -17.62 12.24
N GLU A 677 -20.06 -17.35 12.93
CA GLU A 677 -20.24 -17.65 14.35
C GLU A 677 -20.05 -19.12 14.72
N THR A 678 -20.10 -20.03 13.74
CA THR A 678 -19.86 -21.46 13.94
C THR A 678 -18.37 -21.84 13.84
N GLN A 679 -17.52 -20.94 13.30
CA GLN A 679 -16.10 -21.20 13.04
C GLN A 679 -15.18 -20.83 14.22
N LEU A 680 -15.68 -20.05 15.19
CA LEU A 680 -14.93 -19.61 16.37
C LEU A 680 -15.75 -19.88 17.63
N THR A 681 -15.06 -20.12 18.74
CA THR A 681 -15.66 -20.23 20.07
C THR A 681 -16.15 -18.87 20.58
N LEU A 682 -17.08 -18.86 21.54
CA LEU A 682 -17.61 -17.63 22.13
C LEU A 682 -16.53 -16.73 22.78
N PRO A 683 -15.50 -17.27 23.47
CA PRO A 683 -14.35 -16.46 23.93
C PRO A 683 -13.55 -15.85 22.79
N GLU A 684 -13.22 -16.62 21.74
CA GLU A 684 -12.50 -16.10 20.55
C GLU A 684 -13.27 -14.96 19.86
N TRP A 685 -14.59 -15.03 19.83
CA TRP A 685 -15.43 -13.92 19.34
C TRP A 685 -15.33 -12.66 20.21
N SER A 686 -15.25 -12.84 21.52
CA SER A 686 -15.12 -11.72 22.46
C SER A 686 -13.77 -11.04 22.28
N ASP A 687 -12.70 -11.84 22.16
CA ASP A 687 -11.33 -11.38 21.89
C ASP A 687 -11.24 -10.66 20.52
N LEU A 688 -11.80 -11.26 19.46
CA LEU A 688 -11.84 -10.65 18.13
C LEU A 688 -12.57 -9.30 18.13
N PHE A 689 -13.73 -9.19 18.78
CA PHE A 689 -14.45 -7.92 18.88
C PHE A 689 -13.69 -6.89 19.70
N ALA A 690 -12.98 -7.29 20.76
CA ALA A 690 -12.10 -6.39 21.51
C ALA A 690 -11.01 -5.77 20.62
N PHE A 691 -10.45 -6.53 19.67
CA PHE A 691 -9.48 -6.04 18.70
C PHE A 691 -10.10 -5.15 17.61
N LEU A 692 -11.20 -5.59 17.01
CA LEU A 692 -11.86 -4.91 15.88
C LEU A 692 -12.52 -3.57 16.27
N THR A 693 -12.77 -3.36 17.55
CA THR A 693 -13.45 -2.17 18.07
C THR A 693 -12.48 -1.08 18.53
N LEU A 694 -11.18 -1.26 18.34
CA LEU A 694 -10.21 -0.18 18.51
C LEU A 694 -10.09 0.66 17.23
N ASP A 695 -9.74 1.93 17.37
CA ASP A 695 -9.43 2.80 16.22
C ASP A 695 -7.96 2.68 15.77
N ARG A 696 -7.10 2.16 16.65
CA ARG A 696 -5.64 2.00 16.51
C ARG A 696 -5.20 0.63 17.06
N PRO A 697 -3.97 0.18 16.78
CA PRO A 697 -3.45 -1.07 17.33
C PRO A 697 -3.55 -1.14 18.86
N PRO A 698 -3.75 -2.33 19.46
CA PRO A 698 -3.90 -2.51 20.92
C PRO A 698 -2.73 -2.01 21.77
N GLY A 699 -1.55 -1.82 21.19
CA GLY A 699 -0.37 -1.29 21.87
C GLY A 699 -0.24 0.24 21.82
N ASP A 700 -1.17 0.95 21.15
CA ASP A 700 -1.15 2.40 21.06
C ASP A 700 -1.87 3.03 22.26
N PRO A 701 -1.20 3.85 23.10
CA PRO A 701 -1.82 4.47 24.27
C PRO A 701 -2.92 5.48 23.93
N SER A 702 -3.02 5.91 22.67
CA SER A 702 -4.06 6.78 22.14
C SER A 702 -5.22 6.04 21.48
N ALA A 703 -5.25 4.70 21.55
CA ALA A 703 -6.34 3.90 21.00
C ALA A 703 -7.66 4.21 21.70
N LYS A 704 -8.70 4.46 20.90
CA LYS A 704 -10.08 4.73 21.33
C LYS A 704 -10.99 3.61 20.86
N LEU A 705 -12.03 3.35 21.64
CA LEU A 705 -13.05 2.39 21.30
C LEU A 705 -14.09 3.00 20.36
N LEU A 706 -14.65 2.17 19.48
CA LEU A 706 -15.80 2.54 18.66
C LEU A 706 -17.01 2.88 19.54
N PRO A 707 -17.87 3.81 19.09
CA PRO A 707 -19.13 4.11 19.78
C PRO A 707 -19.97 2.85 20.05
N GLY A 708 -20.42 2.70 21.30
CA GLY A 708 -21.26 1.57 21.73
C GLY A 708 -20.50 0.32 22.20
N THR A 709 -19.16 0.39 22.30
CA THR A 709 -18.31 -0.72 22.74
C THR A 709 -18.00 -0.67 24.24
N ARG A 710 -17.92 -1.82 24.89
CA ARG A 710 -17.46 -1.96 26.29
C ARG A 710 -15.92 -1.99 26.36
N ALA A 711 -15.35 -1.49 27.44
CA ALA A 711 -13.90 -1.56 27.66
C ALA A 711 -13.39 -3.02 27.67
N PRO A 712 -12.31 -3.34 26.92
CA PRO A 712 -11.70 -4.66 26.91
C PRO A 712 -11.00 -4.99 28.25
N SER A 713 -10.76 -6.27 28.50
CA SER A 713 -10.02 -6.76 29.68
C SER A 713 -8.80 -7.57 29.24
N PRO A 714 -7.57 -7.04 29.35
CA PRO A 714 -6.37 -7.73 28.88
C PRO A 714 -5.92 -8.85 29.84
N ARG A 715 -5.51 -10.01 29.32
CA ARG A 715 -4.95 -11.14 30.11
C ARG A 715 -3.45 -11.03 30.38
N GLN A 716 -2.79 -10.04 29.77
CA GLN A 716 -1.39 -9.68 29.97
C GLN A 716 -1.26 -8.16 29.96
N THR A 717 -0.49 -7.61 30.89
CA THR A 717 -0.23 -6.16 30.92
C THR A 717 1.18 -5.85 31.41
N THR A 718 1.78 -4.81 30.85
CA THR A 718 3.00 -4.17 31.34
C THR A 718 2.70 -2.81 31.98
N ASP A 719 1.43 -2.39 32.01
CA ASP A 719 0.98 -1.13 32.60
C ASP A 719 0.75 -1.30 34.12
N PRO A 720 1.50 -0.58 34.97
CA PRO A 720 1.32 -0.62 36.42
C PRO A 720 -0.10 -0.32 36.91
N ALA A 721 -0.86 0.49 36.17
CA ALA A 721 -2.24 0.82 36.54
C ALA A 721 -3.19 -0.39 36.46
N GLN A 722 -2.82 -1.41 35.68
CA GLN A 722 -3.66 -2.59 35.40
C GLN A 722 -3.24 -3.84 36.20
N PHE A 723 -2.12 -3.79 36.93
CA PHE A 723 -1.66 -4.94 37.73
C PHE A 723 -2.63 -5.32 38.84
N GLY A 724 -3.26 -4.32 39.47
CA GLY A 724 -4.24 -4.56 40.53
C GLY A 724 -5.43 -5.39 40.06
N SER A 725 -6.02 -5.04 38.91
CA SER A 725 -7.15 -5.78 38.35
C SER A 725 -6.79 -7.22 37.96
N LEU A 726 -5.59 -7.43 37.43
CA LEU A 726 -5.13 -8.77 37.01
C LEU A 726 -4.81 -9.66 38.23
N LEU A 727 -4.24 -9.09 39.29
CA LEU A 727 -3.97 -9.83 40.54
C LEU A 727 -5.24 -10.13 41.33
N ASP A 728 -6.22 -9.23 41.35
CA ASP A 728 -7.46 -9.46 42.09
C ASP A 728 -8.25 -10.67 41.52
N GLU A 729 -8.13 -10.93 40.22
CA GLU A 729 -8.69 -12.12 39.57
C GLU A 729 -8.01 -13.43 40.03
N PHE A 730 -6.68 -13.41 40.23
CA PHE A 730 -5.91 -14.62 40.54
C PHE A 730 -5.68 -14.86 42.04
N ALA A 731 -5.30 -13.81 42.78
CA ALA A 731 -4.96 -13.83 44.20
C ALA A 731 -5.53 -12.58 44.91
N PRO A 732 -6.84 -12.58 45.26
CA PRO A 732 -7.49 -11.46 45.91
C PRO A 732 -6.77 -10.99 47.17
N GLY A 733 -6.61 -9.68 47.32
CA GLY A 733 -5.92 -9.07 48.47
C GLY A 733 -4.39 -9.05 48.39
N PHE A 734 -3.80 -9.60 47.32
CA PHE A 734 -2.38 -9.38 46.99
C PHE A 734 -2.20 -8.16 46.09
N THR A 735 -1.04 -7.52 46.23
CA THR A 735 -0.59 -6.38 45.43
C THR A 735 0.83 -6.62 44.95
N THR A 736 1.28 -5.95 43.89
CA THR A 736 2.66 -6.08 43.39
C THR A 736 3.52 -4.86 43.67
N ARG A 737 4.82 -5.10 43.81
CA ARG A 737 5.88 -4.09 43.74
C ARG A 737 7.06 -4.62 42.92
N ALA A 738 7.80 -3.73 42.26
CA ALA A 738 9.00 -4.07 41.49
C ALA A 738 8.73 -5.10 40.37
N VAL A 739 7.67 -4.90 39.59
CA VAL A 739 7.40 -5.71 38.39
C VAL A 739 8.31 -5.26 37.27
N GLY A 740 9.05 -6.18 36.66
CA GLY A 740 9.95 -5.88 35.55
C GLY A 740 9.25 -5.68 34.21
N ALA A 741 10.05 -5.43 33.17
CA ALA A 741 9.57 -5.05 31.84
C ALA A 741 8.64 -6.11 31.17
N GLY A 742 8.71 -7.38 31.60
CA GLY A 742 7.81 -8.43 31.12
C GLY A 742 6.41 -8.43 31.72
N GLY A 743 6.14 -7.55 32.71
CA GLY A 743 4.83 -7.31 33.30
C GLY A 743 4.25 -8.51 34.06
N LEU A 744 2.93 -8.54 34.18
CA LEU A 744 2.14 -9.67 34.69
C LEU A 744 1.34 -10.31 33.57
N ALA A 745 1.14 -11.62 33.65
CA ALA A 745 0.25 -12.35 32.75
C ALA A 745 -0.43 -13.51 33.49
N ILE A 746 -1.69 -13.77 33.17
CA ILE A 746 -2.34 -15.05 33.51
C ILE A 746 -2.19 -15.95 32.28
N LEU A 747 -1.28 -16.91 32.37
CA LEU A 747 -1.06 -17.89 31.32
C LEU A 747 -2.23 -18.87 31.28
N ALA A 748 -2.76 -19.13 30.08
CA ALA A 748 -3.84 -20.10 29.89
C ALA A 748 -3.43 -21.49 30.39
N GLU A 749 -2.17 -21.88 30.16
CA GLU A 749 -1.57 -23.12 30.64
C GLU A 749 -0.05 -22.95 30.83
N TYR A 750 0.51 -23.57 31.86
CA TYR A 750 1.94 -23.74 32.04
C TYR A 750 2.25 -25.06 32.76
N ARG A 751 3.03 -25.94 32.09
CA ARG A 751 3.46 -27.25 32.62
C ARG A 751 2.30 -28.07 33.21
N GLY A 752 1.22 -28.18 32.45
CA GLY A 752 0.03 -28.96 32.76
C GLY A 752 -0.96 -28.29 33.72
N ARG A 753 -0.73 -27.04 34.15
CA ARG A 753 -1.65 -26.30 35.02
C ARG A 753 -2.27 -25.12 34.29
N ALA A 754 -3.59 -24.95 34.43
CA ALA A 754 -4.32 -23.84 33.83
C ALA A 754 -4.30 -22.59 34.73
N GLY A 755 -4.39 -21.41 34.11
CA GLY A 755 -4.56 -20.14 34.83
C GLY A 755 -3.36 -19.77 35.70
N VAL A 756 -2.15 -19.79 35.16
CA VAL A 756 -0.91 -19.60 35.93
C VAL A 756 -0.47 -18.13 35.91
N LEU A 757 -0.33 -17.51 37.08
CA LEU A 757 0.25 -16.18 37.18
C LEU A 757 1.76 -16.21 36.86
N ARG A 758 2.15 -15.50 35.80
CA ARG A 758 3.55 -15.22 35.47
C ARG A 758 3.93 -13.84 36.00
N THR A 759 4.91 -13.80 36.89
CA THR A 759 5.58 -12.58 37.35
C THR A 759 6.91 -12.40 36.64
N HIS A 760 7.32 -11.16 36.34
CA HIS A 760 8.64 -10.87 35.78
C HIS A 760 9.48 -10.03 36.76
N PRO A 761 10.70 -10.45 37.15
CA PRO A 761 11.59 -9.64 37.98
C PRO A 761 12.09 -8.40 37.22
N VAL A 762 12.54 -7.37 37.93
CA VAL A 762 13.11 -6.17 37.29
C VAL A 762 14.43 -6.52 36.60
N ASP A 763 15.28 -7.27 37.29
CA ASP A 763 16.57 -7.74 36.80
C ASP A 763 17.02 -8.98 37.61
N ARG A 764 18.25 -9.47 37.41
CA ARG A 764 18.77 -10.68 38.09
C ARG A 764 18.90 -10.54 39.61
N ASN A 765 18.99 -9.31 40.12
CA ASN A 765 19.20 -9.01 41.54
C ASN A 765 17.95 -8.37 42.19
N THR A 766 16.99 -7.92 41.39
CA THR A 766 15.79 -7.22 41.85
C THR A 766 14.53 -8.06 41.55
N PRO A 767 13.93 -8.71 42.55
CA PRO A 767 12.78 -9.61 42.34
C PRO A 767 11.48 -8.83 42.10
N CYS A 768 10.50 -9.54 41.53
CA CYS A 768 9.10 -9.13 41.59
C CYS A 768 8.53 -9.51 42.96
N ILE A 769 7.82 -8.59 43.63
CA ILE A 769 7.32 -8.78 44.99
C ILE A 769 5.79 -8.87 44.95
N LEU A 770 5.23 -9.92 45.55
CA LEU A 770 3.80 -10.07 45.83
C LEU A 770 3.56 -9.80 47.31
N ARG A 771 2.72 -8.83 47.63
CA ARG A 771 2.49 -8.39 49.01
C ARG A 771 1.02 -8.49 49.41
N ALA A 772 0.77 -9.03 50.60
CA ALA A 772 -0.56 -9.07 51.20
C ALA A 772 -0.53 -8.74 52.70
N GLN A 773 -1.69 -8.36 53.23
CA GLN A 773 -1.92 -8.21 54.67
C GLN A 773 -2.82 -9.35 55.14
N ALA A 774 -2.29 -10.26 55.95
CA ALA A 774 -3.02 -11.41 56.45
C ALA A 774 -3.26 -11.29 57.97
N ALA A 775 -4.48 -11.58 58.43
CA ALA A 775 -4.77 -11.74 59.86
C ALA A 775 -4.63 -13.23 60.21
N ILE A 776 -3.71 -13.57 61.13
CA ILE A 776 -3.45 -14.95 61.52
C ILE A 776 -4.33 -15.28 62.74
N PRO A 777 -5.22 -16.29 62.66
CA PRO A 777 -6.14 -16.60 63.75
C PRO A 777 -5.41 -17.03 65.04
N GLU A 778 -5.89 -16.55 66.19
CA GLU A 778 -5.36 -16.93 67.50
C GLU A 778 -5.61 -18.42 67.79
N GLY A 779 -4.63 -19.10 68.41
CA GLY A 779 -4.75 -20.50 68.85
C GLY A 779 -4.84 -21.54 67.73
N LYS A 780 -4.66 -21.17 66.45
CA LYS A 780 -4.70 -22.10 65.31
C LYS A 780 -3.35 -22.20 64.61
N THR A 781 -2.99 -23.42 64.23
CA THR A 781 -1.89 -23.66 63.29
C THR A 781 -2.26 -23.08 61.93
N THR A 782 -1.43 -22.18 61.40
CA THR A 782 -1.67 -21.49 60.12
C THR A 782 -0.49 -21.70 59.20
N ARG A 783 -0.75 -22.05 57.93
CA ARG A 783 0.28 -22.30 56.93
C ARG A 783 -0.03 -21.54 55.64
N LEU A 784 1.01 -20.97 55.02
CA LEU A 784 0.97 -20.46 53.66
C LEU A 784 1.43 -21.57 52.70
N ALA A 785 0.57 -21.97 51.78
CA ALA A 785 0.89 -22.93 50.72
C ALA A 785 1.09 -22.20 49.40
N LEU A 786 2.16 -22.52 48.70
CA LEU A 786 2.55 -21.93 47.42
C LEU A 786 2.93 -23.06 46.46
N ASP A 787 2.36 -23.03 45.26
CA ASP A 787 2.79 -23.88 44.16
C ASP A 787 3.52 -23.03 43.13
N VAL A 788 4.82 -23.27 42.99
CA VAL A 788 5.71 -22.39 42.22
C VAL A 788 6.45 -23.19 41.16
N SER A 789 6.59 -22.60 39.97
CA SER A 789 7.38 -23.14 38.86
C SER A 789 8.48 -22.16 38.47
N HIS A 790 9.33 -22.53 37.52
CA HIS A 790 10.50 -21.75 37.11
C HIS A 790 10.55 -21.55 35.60
N ASP A 791 11.20 -20.47 35.17
CA ASP A 791 11.49 -20.21 33.75
C ASP A 791 12.61 -21.17 33.25
N PRO A 792 12.58 -21.65 31.99
CA PRO A 792 13.62 -22.53 31.46
C PRO A 792 15.03 -21.91 31.42
N ARG A 793 15.15 -20.58 31.51
CA ARG A 793 16.41 -19.85 31.37
C ARG A 793 17.30 -19.86 32.62
N GLY A 794 16.85 -20.44 33.73
CA GLY A 794 17.67 -20.63 34.92
C GLY A 794 16.88 -20.90 36.19
N ASP A 795 17.60 -21.04 37.29
CA ASP A 795 17.06 -21.21 38.63
C ASP A 795 16.66 -19.87 39.25
N TRP A 796 15.62 -19.89 40.08
CA TRP A 796 15.05 -18.70 40.69
C TRP A 796 14.99 -18.84 42.21
N GLU A 797 15.26 -17.78 42.95
CA GLU A 797 15.14 -17.81 44.41
C GLU A 797 13.75 -17.32 44.84
N LEU A 798 12.97 -18.20 45.48
CA LEU A 798 11.74 -17.84 46.17
C LEU A 798 12.08 -17.49 47.62
N VAL A 799 11.76 -16.26 48.02
CA VAL A 799 11.91 -15.79 49.41
C VAL A 799 10.55 -15.40 49.94
N VAL A 800 10.11 -16.04 51.03
CA VAL A 800 8.88 -15.69 51.73
C VAL A 800 9.24 -14.97 53.02
N LYS A 801 8.70 -13.76 53.20
CA LYS A 801 8.91 -12.91 54.37
C LYS A 801 7.60 -12.64 55.11
N ALA A 802 7.71 -12.56 56.43
CA ALA A 802 6.65 -12.06 57.31
C ALA A 802 7.19 -10.89 58.12
N ASN A 803 6.53 -9.74 58.04
CA ASN A 803 6.95 -8.49 58.70
C ASN A 803 8.42 -8.13 58.42
N GLY A 804 8.89 -8.40 57.20
CA GLY A 804 10.26 -8.15 56.74
C GLY A 804 11.28 -9.24 57.11
N ARG A 805 10.93 -10.22 57.97
CA ARG A 805 11.80 -11.36 58.32
C ARG A 805 11.60 -12.50 57.32
N ALA A 806 12.70 -13.00 56.73
CA ALA A 806 12.66 -14.18 55.87
C ALA A 806 12.34 -15.43 56.70
N LEU A 807 11.24 -16.09 56.35
CA LEU A 807 10.81 -17.36 56.95
C LEU A 807 11.29 -18.56 56.14
N ARG A 808 11.40 -18.38 54.82
CA ARG A 808 11.80 -19.44 53.91
C ARG A 808 12.51 -18.85 52.69
N THR A 809 13.63 -19.45 52.32
CA THR A 809 14.36 -19.18 51.07
C THR A 809 14.61 -20.51 50.37
N VAL A 810 14.16 -20.65 49.13
CA VAL A 810 14.30 -21.89 48.34
C VAL A 810 14.60 -21.56 46.90
N THR A 811 15.56 -22.25 46.31
CA THR A 811 15.81 -22.23 44.87
C THR A 811 14.75 -23.07 44.15
N ILE A 812 14.02 -22.46 43.21
CA ILE A 812 13.05 -23.09 42.32
C ILE A 812 13.70 -23.26 40.95
N GLY A 813 13.97 -24.51 40.59
CA GLY A 813 14.65 -24.91 39.36
C GLY A 813 14.29 -26.34 38.97
N PRO A 814 14.89 -26.90 37.91
CA PRO A 814 14.60 -28.26 37.46
C PRO A 814 14.77 -29.32 38.56
N GLU A 815 15.73 -29.13 39.47
CA GLU A 815 16.05 -30.09 40.53
C GLU A 815 15.07 -30.03 41.72
N THR A 816 14.46 -28.88 41.98
CA THR A 816 13.55 -28.69 43.13
C THR A 816 12.08 -28.76 42.72
N ALA A 817 11.75 -28.50 41.46
CA ALA A 817 10.41 -28.56 40.90
C ALA A 817 10.11 -29.95 40.31
N THR A 818 10.30 -31.01 41.09
CA THR A 818 10.30 -32.41 40.60
C THR A 818 8.92 -32.95 40.19
N ARG A 819 7.83 -32.28 40.58
CA ARG A 819 6.45 -32.73 40.32
C ARG A 819 5.89 -32.07 39.06
N ASN A 820 6.22 -32.61 37.90
CA ASN A 820 5.89 -32.05 36.57
C ASN A 820 6.38 -30.60 36.40
N GLY A 821 7.54 -30.29 36.95
CA GLY A 821 8.11 -28.95 36.87
C GLY A 821 7.50 -27.94 37.86
N TRP A 822 6.82 -28.40 38.92
CA TRP A 822 6.30 -27.60 40.02
C TRP A 822 6.92 -28.00 41.36
N ALA A 823 7.11 -27.01 42.23
CA ALA A 823 7.54 -27.16 43.62
C ALA A 823 6.41 -26.70 44.55
N GLU A 824 6.01 -27.57 45.48
CA GLU A 824 5.02 -27.26 46.51
C GLU A 824 5.77 -26.78 47.77
N ILE A 825 5.51 -25.54 48.18
CA ILE A 825 6.20 -24.88 49.29
C ILE A 825 5.17 -24.56 50.36
N THR A 826 5.45 -24.99 51.59
CA THR A 826 4.61 -24.67 52.75
C THR A 826 5.44 -23.92 53.78
N VAL A 827 4.95 -22.77 54.25
CA VAL A 827 5.57 -21.94 55.28
C VAL A 827 4.65 -21.87 56.49
N ASP A 828 5.18 -22.18 57.67
CA ASP A 828 4.44 -22.10 58.92
C ASP A 828 4.36 -20.63 59.39
N LEU A 829 3.14 -20.16 59.64
CA LEU A 829 2.85 -18.81 60.13
C LEU A 829 2.30 -18.83 61.56
N THR A 830 2.28 -20.00 62.22
CA THR A 830 1.66 -20.20 63.54
C THR A 830 2.27 -19.33 64.62
N GLU A 831 3.55 -18.99 64.51
CA GLU A 831 4.22 -18.08 65.45
C GLU A 831 3.64 -16.65 65.45
N PHE A 832 2.84 -16.30 64.43
CA PHE A 832 2.17 -15.01 64.32
C PHE A 832 0.67 -15.06 64.68
N ALA A 833 0.20 -16.17 65.27
CA ALA A 833 -1.20 -16.34 65.67
C ALA A 833 -1.67 -15.19 66.58
N GLY A 834 -2.85 -14.64 66.28
CA GLY A 834 -3.42 -13.48 66.99
C GLY A 834 -2.98 -12.12 66.44
N HIS A 835 -2.07 -12.07 65.45
CA HIS A 835 -1.54 -10.82 64.89
C HIS A 835 -1.83 -10.65 63.39
N ARG A 836 -1.81 -9.39 62.92
CA ARG A 836 -1.77 -9.08 61.48
C ARG A 836 -0.32 -9.11 61.00
N VAL A 837 -0.10 -9.76 59.86
CA VAL A 837 1.22 -9.97 59.26
C VAL A 837 1.25 -9.38 57.85
N SER A 838 2.32 -8.64 57.56
CA SER A 838 2.68 -8.26 56.19
C SER A 838 3.45 -9.42 55.56
N LEU A 839 2.84 -10.09 54.59
CA LEU A 839 3.47 -11.14 53.80
C LEU A 839 4.09 -10.53 52.54
N GLU A 840 5.33 -10.92 52.23
CA GLU A 840 6.06 -10.58 51.00
C GLU A 840 6.74 -11.81 50.39
#